data_AF-A0A942V370-F1
#
_entry.id   AF-A0A942V370-F1
#
_cell.length_a   1.000
_cell.length_b   1.000
_cell.length_c   1.000
_cell.angle_alpha   90.00
_cell.angle_beta   90.00
_cell.angle_gamma   90.00
#
_symmetry.space_group_name_H-M   'P 1'
#
loop_
_entity.id
_entity.type
_entity.pdbx_description
1 polymer ?
#
loop_
_entity_poly.entity_id
_entity_poly.type
_entity_poly.pdbx_seq_one_letter_code
_entity_poly.pdbx_strand_id
1 'polypeptide(L)'
;MAYNPNEWKDQIVQRPKTYQMTTNDDGSVTLVDSFGLVTELGTPVNADYMNHIEKGITGCAIRYYSTTETFKDKEIALNINEEGNIELWQSLSDDNKNNPLTDDTKWKKAELGTGDKNLGYGRNVGDIFYTSRKDPGSINGAYDCKGIELSEADFEAGETNPYTLLVNNKIEWVTYEAYASEIETNDGVCAKFALDTVNKKFKTPTLKDVYIAAASDNTGECISAGLPNITGSIKLSEEENGNPQGCFYTISTNGDGVSGNSGRFRQTGFDASLSNPIYGSSTTVRPKTVCYRPMVQLANVVDDAIAIETYTNRLQEKTDEGIAQLANASNALRTTQITNCLLEIPQRVNVELNNGTLTLKAGSVVIVPYGVEAPTMSVGDSLNGGEIVDISWDEQKLFYYVKYDIEKQYSYQGTETGDTLISVASTGTITPSFVNKAISGDNPPTSGVNGTVYDTAANIVSQYTSGVQNSTYNSLPFCVVDRQANLISNINNIFNGFGFIGSTIWCDKGVKGLVPNGRNTDGSLKNIGYTLEHLSTYTIQKSGRNDYAYCKFLLHPAGISFTDVQSYFVVERYGEIPFTRAYTTAYVKDENCFYNVGPDLKVIKAELIVTGNFEYDFSTEKAQKIIIQPKIFRALDYNDTSFIAAQGVPSGRFIAMTPVSDSTYTAPGTGYFVAEGVLGQAGRFTSFYNILTTVNNCAFAGRADNYVTNYAPCVKGQQVRFNTDNLAGVTRFGFLYAEGED
;
A
#
# COMPACT_ATOMS: atom_id res chain seq x y z
N MET A 1 -41.56 21.06 -15.17
CA MET A 1 -42.90 21.68 -15.01
C MET A 1 -43.43 22.02 -16.38
N ALA A 2 -44.67 21.65 -16.70
CA ALA A 2 -45.29 21.98 -17.98
C ALA A 2 -45.40 23.50 -18.15
N TYR A 3 -45.15 23.97 -19.35
CA TYR A 3 -45.31 25.38 -19.69
C TYR A 3 -46.80 25.73 -19.63
N ASN A 4 -47.19 26.62 -18.71
CA ASN A 4 -48.55 27.13 -18.62
C ASN A 4 -48.65 28.37 -19.53
N PRO A 5 -49.38 28.29 -20.66
CA PRO A 5 -49.44 29.37 -21.61
C PRO A 5 -50.19 30.56 -21.01
N ASN A 6 -49.69 31.77 -21.22
CA ASN A 6 -50.43 32.98 -20.86
C ASN A 6 -51.54 33.23 -21.89
N GLU A 7 -52.76 33.53 -21.42
CA GLU A 7 -53.86 33.96 -22.28
C GLU A 7 -53.80 35.49 -22.42
N TRP A 8 -53.23 35.95 -23.53
CA TRP A 8 -53.11 37.37 -23.84
C TRP A 8 -54.46 37.92 -24.31
N LYS A 9 -54.79 39.16 -23.90
CA LYS A 9 -55.99 39.91 -24.32
C LYS A 9 -55.59 41.32 -24.71
N ASP A 10 -56.14 41.82 -25.82
CA ASP A 10 -55.82 43.16 -26.31
C ASP A 10 -56.45 44.25 -25.44
N GLN A 11 -55.69 45.33 -25.19
CA GLN A 11 -56.20 46.54 -24.58
C GLN A 11 -56.67 47.50 -25.68
N ILE A 12 -57.96 47.85 -25.67
CA ILE A 12 -58.53 48.80 -26.61
C ILE A 12 -58.96 50.05 -25.78
N VAL A 13 -58.83 51.29 -26.31
CA VAL A 13 -59.28 52.53 -25.61
C VAL A 13 -59.94 53.57 -26.54
N GLN A 14 -60.85 54.46 -26.07
CA GLN A 14 -61.54 55.47 -26.93
C GLN A 14 -60.74 56.75 -27.20
N ARG A 15 -60.01 57.25 -26.19
CA ARG A 15 -59.38 58.58 -26.19
C ARG A 15 -57.92 58.47 -25.76
N PRO A 16 -57.01 58.00 -26.62
CA PRO A 16 -55.62 57.81 -26.24
C PRO A 16 -54.99 59.14 -25.75
N LYS A 17 -54.19 59.06 -24.67
CA LYS A 17 -53.47 60.18 -24.03
C LYS A 17 -54.35 61.27 -23.38
N THR A 18 -55.48 60.90 -22.79
CA THR A 18 -56.24 61.80 -21.91
C THR A 18 -56.12 61.36 -20.47
N TYR A 19 -55.89 62.32 -19.57
CA TYR A 19 -55.69 62.07 -18.15
C TYR A 19 -56.61 63.00 -17.34
N GLN A 20 -57.20 62.47 -16.27
CA GLN A 20 -57.76 63.24 -15.17
C GLN A 20 -56.61 63.72 -14.28
N MET A 21 -56.50 65.04 -14.14
CA MET A 21 -55.47 65.68 -13.32
C MET A 21 -56.03 65.94 -11.93
N THR A 22 -55.42 65.36 -10.91
CA THR A 22 -55.72 65.64 -9.50
C THR A 22 -54.48 66.23 -8.83
N THR A 23 -54.61 67.38 -8.19
CA THR A 23 -53.53 67.98 -7.39
C THR A 23 -53.61 67.45 -5.97
N ASN A 24 -52.52 66.88 -5.48
CA ASN A 24 -52.41 66.32 -4.14
C ASN A 24 -52.13 67.44 -3.12
N ASP A 25 -52.40 67.17 -1.84
CA ASP A 25 -52.22 68.14 -0.75
C ASP A 25 -50.76 68.62 -0.59
N ASP A 26 -49.80 67.87 -1.14
CA ASP A 26 -48.37 68.19 -1.17
C ASP A 26 -47.94 69.06 -2.36
N GLY A 27 -48.88 69.47 -3.21
CA GLY A 27 -48.65 70.30 -4.40
C GLY A 27 -48.19 69.52 -5.64
N SER A 28 -48.01 68.19 -5.54
CA SER A 28 -47.77 67.34 -6.70
C SER A 28 -49.05 67.10 -7.50
N VAL A 29 -48.91 66.62 -8.73
CA VAL A 29 -50.05 66.36 -9.61
C VAL A 29 -50.03 64.91 -10.07
N THR A 30 -51.14 64.21 -9.86
CA THR A 30 -51.37 62.86 -10.39
C THR A 30 -52.24 62.95 -11.65
N LEU A 31 -51.73 62.40 -12.75
CA LEU A 31 -52.46 62.23 -14.00
C LEU A 31 -52.93 60.77 -14.08
N VAL A 32 -54.24 60.53 -13.99
CA VAL A 32 -54.84 59.19 -14.14
C VAL A 32 -55.47 59.09 -15.50
N ASP A 33 -55.13 58.07 -16.29
CA ASP A 33 -55.70 57.86 -17.62
C ASP A 33 -57.25 57.85 -17.60
N SER A 34 -57.87 58.66 -18.46
CA SER A 34 -59.33 58.84 -18.57
C SER A 34 -59.81 58.53 -19.99
N PHE A 35 -59.48 57.34 -20.47
CA PHE A 35 -59.96 56.83 -21.75
C PHE A 35 -61.50 56.75 -21.72
N GLY A 36 -62.18 57.36 -22.70
CA GLY A 36 -63.64 57.17 -22.87
C GLY A 36 -64.02 55.73 -23.31
N LEU A 37 -65.22 55.56 -23.89
CA LEU A 37 -65.77 54.27 -24.35
C LEU A 37 -65.08 53.67 -25.59
N VAL A 38 -64.27 52.66 -25.34
CA VAL A 38 -63.39 51.95 -26.26
C VAL A 38 -64.08 51.35 -27.49
N THR A 39 -63.68 51.73 -28.72
CA THR A 39 -64.32 51.23 -29.98
C THR A 39 -63.35 50.89 -31.12
N GLU A 40 -62.17 50.35 -30.78
CA GLU A 40 -61.16 49.72 -31.68
C GLU A 40 -60.11 50.63 -32.37
N LEU A 41 -58.81 50.30 -32.24
CA LEU A 41 -57.79 50.32 -33.31
C LEU A 41 -56.35 49.96 -32.88
N GLY A 42 -55.71 49.09 -33.69
CA GLY A 42 -54.27 49.11 -34.03
C GLY A 42 -53.49 47.80 -33.79
N THR A 43 -52.83 47.25 -34.83
CA THR A 43 -51.98 46.03 -34.69
C THR A 43 -50.52 46.38 -34.36
N PRO A 44 -50.09 46.16 -33.10
CA PRO A 44 -48.75 45.63 -32.83
C PRO A 44 -48.77 44.62 -31.64
N VAL A 45 -48.29 43.39 -31.86
CA VAL A 45 -48.32 42.29 -30.86
C VAL A 45 -49.70 42.13 -30.23
N ASN A 46 -50.65 41.61 -31.01
CA ASN A 46 -52.00 41.36 -30.51
C ASN A 46 -52.09 40.00 -29.81
N ALA A 47 -53.14 39.85 -29.01
CA ALA A 47 -53.48 38.63 -28.29
C ALA A 47 -53.43 37.39 -29.19
N ASP A 48 -53.94 37.48 -30.43
CA ASP A 48 -53.96 36.34 -31.35
C ASP A 48 -52.55 35.87 -31.73
N TYR A 49 -51.64 36.77 -32.10
CA TYR A 49 -50.26 36.39 -32.44
C TYR A 49 -49.48 35.90 -31.21
N MET A 50 -49.66 36.54 -30.06
CA MET A 50 -49.03 36.09 -28.82
C MET A 50 -49.56 34.71 -28.42
N ASN A 51 -50.87 34.50 -28.45
CA ASN A 51 -51.48 33.21 -28.16
C ASN A 51 -51.06 32.14 -29.20
N HIS A 52 -50.76 32.52 -30.45
CA HIS A 52 -50.20 31.59 -31.44
C HIS A 52 -48.75 31.19 -31.13
N ILE A 53 -47.94 32.13 -30.63
CA ILE A 53 -46.58 31.87 -30.14
C ILE A 53 -46.62 31.00 -28.89
N GLU A 54 -47.51 31.29 -27.94
CA GLU A 54 -47.78 30.49 -26.73
C GLU A 54 -48.14 29.05 -27.10
N LYS A 55 -48.96 28.85 -28.15
CA LYS A 55 -49.25 27.52 -28.72
C LYS A 55 -48.01 26.85 -29.32
N GLY A 56 -47.18 27.61 -30.05
CA GLY A 56 -45.92 27.10 -30.61
C GLY A 56 -44.92 26.67 -29.54
N ILE A 57 -44.76 27.46 -28.47
CA ILE A 57 -43.90 27.15 -27.33
C ILE A 57 -44.41 25.90 -26.60
N THR A 58 -45.73 25.82 -26.36
CA THR A 58 -46.36 24.64 -25.77
C THR A 58 -46.12 23.37 -26.61
N GLY A 59 -46.21 23.49 -27.94
CA GLY A 59 -45.96 22.37 -28.86
C GLY A 59 -44.49 21.94 -28.97
N CYS A 60 -43.55 22.80 -28.61
CA CYS A 60 -42.11 22.50 -28.61
C CYS A 60 -41.54 22.16 -27.23
N ALA A 61 -42.32 22.31 -26.16
CA ALA A 61 -41.87 22.05 -24.80
C ALA A 61 -41.64 20.54 -24.58
N ILE A 62 -40.56 20.19 -23.89
CA ILE A 62 -40.30 18.82 -23.46
C ILE A 62 -41.39 18.41 -22.45
N ARG A 63 -42.23 17.45 -22.82
CA ARG A 63 -43.33 16.98 -21.97
C ARG A 63 -42.86 15.89 -21.04
N TYR A 64 -43.00 16.12 -19.74
CA TYR A 64 -42.78 15.08 -18.73
C TYR A 64 -44.01 14.20 -18.63
N TYR A 65 -43.83 12.89 -18.45
CA TYR A 65 -44.92 11.98 -18.18
C TYR A 65 -45.67 12.41 -16.91
N SER A 66 -47.00 12.44 -16.99
CA SER A 66 -47.90 12.68 -15.87
C SER A 66 -49.26 12.06 -16.15
N THR A 67 -49.88 11.45 -15.14
CA THR A 67 -51.24 10.90 -15.24
C THR A 67 -52.30 11.97 -15.41
N THR A 68 -52.02 13.23 -15.06
CA THR A 68 -52.99 14.33 -15.19
C THR A 68 -52.99 14.98 -16.56
N GLU A 69 -51.97 14.72 -17.38
CA GLU A 69 -51.83 15.27 -18.73
C GLU A 69 -52.41 14.33 -19.79
N THR A 70 -52.86 14.92 -20.90
CA THR A 70 -53.35 14.18 -22.07
C THR A 70 -52.28 14.16 -23.17
N PHE A 71 -52.01 13.00 -23.75
CA PHE A 71 -51.07 12.80 -24.86
C PHE A 71 -51.78 12.29 -26.10
N LYS A 72 -51.32 12.69 -27.29
CA LYS A 72 -51.86 12.24 -28.58
C LYS A 72 -51.15 10.99 -29.08
N ASP A 73 -51.71 10.32 -30.09
CA ASP A 73 -51.04 9.19 -30.73
C ASP A 73 -49.65 9.60 -31.24
N LYS A 74 -48.66 8.75 -30.97
CA LYS A 74 -47.24 8.92 -31.29
C LYS A 74 -46.51 10.08 -30.61
N GLU A 75 -47.15 10.81 -29.71
CA GLU A 75 -46.50 11.84 -28.92
C GLU A 75 -45.49 11.23 -27.93
N ILE A 76 -44.36 11.91 -27.71
CA ILE A 76 -43.29 11.44 -26.82
C ILE A 76 -43.39 12.13 -25.46
N ALA A 77 -43.44 11.33 -24.39
CA ALA A 77 -43.33 11.74 -23.01
C ALA A 77 -41.96 11.34 -22.44
N LEU A 78 -41.32 12.23 -21.70
CA LEU A 78 -40.08 11.97 -20.97
C LEU A 78 -40.42 11.57 -19.52
N ASN A 79 -39.86 10.46 -19.05
CA ASN A 79 -39.94 10.03 -17.66
C ASN A 79 -38.54 10.00 -17.06
N ILE A 80 -38.40 10.33 -15.78
CA ILE A 80 -37.18 10.05 -15.01
C ILE A 80 -37.57 9.03 -13.97
N ASN A 81 -37.02 7.82 -14.04
CA ASN A 81 -37.37 6.75 -13.12
C ASN A 81 -36.78 7.00 -11.71
N GLU A 82 -37.12 6.15 -10.74
CA GLU A 82 -36.67 6.28 -9.35
C GLU A 82 -35.13 6.23 -9.18
N GLU A 83 -34.42 5.67 -10.16
CA GLU A 83 -32.95 5.58 -10.20
C GLU A 83 -32.29 6.81 -10.85
N GLY A 84 -33.09 7.76 -11.37
CA GLY A 84 -32.61 8.95 -12.07
C GLY A 84 -32.37 8.76 -13.56
N ASN A 85 -32.74 7.61 -14.15
CA ASN A 85 -32.57 7.34 -15.57
C ASN A 85 -33.65 8.03 -16.40
N ILE A 86 -33.24 8.68 -17.50
CA ILE A 86 -34.15 9.32 -18.46
C ILE A 86 -34.71 8.26 -19.41
N GLU A 87 -36.03 8.14 -19.45
CA GLU A 87 -36.77 7.27 -20.34
C GLU A 87 -37.66 8.08 -21.27
N LEU A 88 -37.75 7.67 -22.53
CA LEU A 88 -38.72 8.24 -23.47
C LEU A 88 -39.82 7.22 -23.72
N TRP A 89 -41.06 7.68 -23.77
CA TRP A 89 -42.24 6.84 -23.93
C TRP A 89 -43.15 7.44 -25.00
N GLN A 90 -43.53 6.63 -25.98
CA GLN A 90 -44.43 6.98 -27.05
C GLN A 90 -45.86 6.59 -26.68
N SER A 91 -46.80 7.53 -26.76
CA SER A 91 -48.22 7.24 -26.64
C SER A 91 -48.72 6.45 -27.86
N LEU A 92 -49.55 5.45 -27.66
CA LEU A 92 -50.12 4.57 -28.70
C LEU A 92 -51.57 4.91 -29.07
N SER A 93 -52.15 5.94 -28.46
CA SER A 93 -53.51 6.38 -28.76
C SER A 93 -53.68 7.88 -28.60
N ASP A 94 -54.64 8.45 -29.33
CA ASP A 94 -55.14 9.79 -29.06
C ASP A 94 -55.84 9.86 -27.69
N ASP A 95 -55.86 11.06 -27.10
CA ASP A 95 -56.44 11.35 -25.79
C ASP A 95 -55.95 10.45 -24.64
N ASN A 96 -54.69 10.01 -24.68
CA ASN A 96 -54.07 9.19 -23.65
C ASN A 96 -53.85 10.00 -22.36
N LYS A 97 -54.79 9.89 -21.43
CA LYS A 97 -54.79 10.55 -20.12
C LYS A 97 -54.98 9.52 -19.01
N ASN A 98 -54.30 9.71 -17.88
CA ASN A 98 -54.46 8.91 -16.65
C ASN A 98 -54.08 7.42 -16.79
N ASN A 99 -53.31 7.05 -17.82
CA ASN A 99 -52.81 5.68 -17.97
C ASN A 99 -51.36 5.58 -17.48
N PRO A 100 -51.01 4.58 -16.65
CA PRO A 100 -49.65 4.36 -16.16
C PRO A 100 -48.71 3.97 -17.31
N LEU A 101 -47.41 4.29 -17.21
CA LEU A 101 -46.40 3.83 -18.19
C LEU A 101 -46.28 2.31 -18.28
N THR A 102 -46.83 1.57 -17.32
CA THR A 102 -46.93 0.11 -17.32
C THR A 102 -48.04 -0.44 -18.21
N ASP A 103 -48.96 0.41 -18.71
CA ASP A 103 -50.01 0.01 -19.65
C ASP A 103 -49.44 -0.02 -21.08
N ASP A 104 -49.03 -1.20 -21.50
CA ASP A 104 -48.41 -1.48 -22.82
C ASP A 104 -49.37 -1.30 -24.00
N THR A 105 -50.68 -1.18 -23.75
CA THR A 105 -51.68 -0.86 -24.79
C THR A 105 -51.76 0.64 -25.05
N LYS A 106 -51.26 1.46 -24.11
CA LYS A 106 -51.29 2.93 -24.16
C LYS A 106 -49.93 3.54 -24.34
N TRP A 107 -48.88 2.88 -23.87
CA TRP A 107 -47.53 3.40 -23.87
C TRP A 107 -46.55 2.36 -24.40
N LYS A 108 -45.64 2.83 -25.24
CA LYS A 108 -44.49 2.05 -25.71
C LYS A 108 -43.21 2.80 -25.35
N LYS A 109 -42.29 2.16 -24.65
CA LYS A 109 -40.98 2.76 -24.39
C LYS A 109 -40.28 3.01 -25.73
N ALA A 110 -39.90 4.26 -25.98
CA ALA A 110 -39.18 4.65 -27.18
C ALA A 110 -37.71 4.27 -27.01
N GLU A 111 -37.23 3.38 -27.86
CA GLU A 111 -35.82 3.03 -27.91
C GLU A 111 -35.07 4.10 -28.70
N LEU A 112 -34.29 4.92 -28.00
CA LEU A 112 -33.21 5.66 -28.64
C LEU A 112 -32.12 4.64 -28.93
N GLY A 113 -31.81 4.40 -30.21
CA GLY A 113 -30.78 3.45 -30.62
C GLY A 113 -29.43 3.80 -29.99
N THR A 114 -29.15 3.24 -28.81
CA THR A 114 -27.84 3.22 -28.19
C THR A 114 -26.99 2.26 -29.00
N GLY A 115 -25.87 2.72 -29.51
CA GLY A 115 -24.93 1.92 -30.29
C GLY A 115 -24.25 0.83 -29.48
N ASP A 116 -25.00 -0.15 -28.96
CA ASP A 116 -24.44 -1.31 -28.26
C ASP A 116 -25.37 -2.54 -28.12
N LYS A 117 -26.34 -2.75 -29.03
CA LYS A 117 -27.12 -4.00 -29.03
C LYS A 117 -27.26 -4.76 -30.35
N ASN A 118 -26.57 -4.40 -31.44
CA ASN A 118 -26.71 -5.13 -32.71
C ASN A 118 -25.47 -5.07 -33.63
N LEU A 119 -24.32 -5.57 -33.16
CA LEU A 119 -23.24 -6.06 -34.05
C LEU A 119 -22.96 -7.55 -33.80
N GLY A 120 -24.00 -8.37 -33.95
CA GLY A 120 -24.04 -9.53 -34.85
C GLY A 120 -22.81 -10.44 -35.06
N TYR A 121 -22.05 -10.78 -34.02
CA TYR A 121 -21.08 -11.90 -34.11
C TYR A 121 -21.14 -12.92 -32.96
N GLY A 122 -22.19 -12.90 -32.13
CA GLY A 122 -22.52 -14.02 -31.24
C GLY A 122 -23.47 -14.99 -31.95
N ARG A 123 -23.17 -16.28 -31.97
CA ARG A 123 -24.13 -17.31 -32.38
C ARG A 123 -25.17 -17.49 -31.27
N ASN A 124 -26.37 -17.95 -31.59
CA ASN A 124 -27.35 -18.25 -30.55
C ASN A 124 -26.88 -19.46 -29.74
N VAL A 125 -27.18 -19.49 -28.45
CA VAL A 125 -26.97 -20.70 -27.64
C VAL A 125 -27.81 -21.84 -28.24
N GLY A 126 -27.15 -22.96 -28.55
CA GLY A 126 -27.73 -24.10 -29.27
C GLY A 126 -27.33 -24.18 -30.75
N ASP A 127 -26.79 -23.11 -31.35
CA ASP A 127 -26.38 -23.13 -32.75
C ASP A 127 -25.21 -24.11 -32.97
N ILE A 128 -25.40 -25.07 -33.87
CA ILE A 128 -24.34 -25.95 -34.36
C ILE A 128 -23.67 -25.30 -35.58
N PHE A 129 -22.35 -25.21 -35.54
CA PHE A 129 -21.56 -24.63 -36.61
C PHE A 129 -20.27 -25.40 -36.86
N TYR A 130 -19.61 -25.11 -37.97
CA TYR A 130 -18.38 -25.76 -38.38
C TYR A 130 -17.20 -24.80 -38.36
N THR A 131 -16.04 -25.29 -37.92
CA THR A 131 -14.80 -24.51 -37.85
C THR A 131 -13.60 -25.27 -38.43
N SER A 132 -12.65 -24.53 -39.02
CA SER A 132 -11.35 -25.04 -39.46
C SER A 132 -10.29 -25.04 -38.36
N ARG A 133 -10.62 -24.49 -37.18
CA ARG A 133 -9.71 -24.39 -36.04
C ARG A 133 -9.35 -25.76 -35.47
N LYS A 134 -8.09 -25.91 -35.07
CA LYS A 134 -7.48 -27.17 -34.59
C LYS A 134 -7.21 -27.21 -33.09
N ASP A 135 -7.49 -26.12 -32.38
CA ASP A 135 -7.22 -26.00 -30.95
C ASP A 135 -8.05 -27.00 -30.17
N PRO A 136 -7.51 -27.69 -29.16
CA PRO A 136 -8.28 -28.63 -28.36
C PRO A 136 -9.33 -27.90 -27.48
N GLY A 137 -10.44 -28.57 -27.19
CA GLY A 137 -11.44 -28.08 -26.22
C GLY A 137 -12.36 -26.97 -26.75
N SER A 138 -13.02 -26.28 -25.81
CA SER A 138 -13.97 -25.21 -26.11
C SER A 138 -13.29 -23.96 -26.66
N ILE A 139 -13.93 -23.27 -27.60
CA ILE A 139 -13.46 -22.00 -28.15
C ILE A 139 -14.57 -20.97 -28.11
N ASN A 140 -14.31 -19.81 -27.50
CA ASN A 140 -15.26 -18.70 -27.42
C ASN A 140 -16.68 -19.13 -27.00
N GLY A 141 -16.79 -19.95 -25.96
CA GLY A 141 -18.06 -20.47 -25.44
C GLY A 141 -18.77 -21.51 -26.33
N ALA A 142 -18.12 -21.97 -27.40
CA ALA A 142 -18.54 -23.11 -28.19
C ALA A 142 -17.81 -24.40 -27.77
N TYR A 143 -18.53 -25.52 -27.79
CA TYR A 143 -18.07 -26.83 -27.33
C TYR A 143 -18.14 -27.87 -28.45
N ASP A 144 -17.37 -28.95 -28.32
CA ASP A 144 -17.38 -30.03 -29.31
C ASP A 144 -18.72 -30.78 -29.35
N CYS A 145 -19.20 -31.08 -30.56
CA CYS A 145 -20.32 -32.00 -30.76
C CYS A 145 -19.84 -33.46 -30.64
N LYS A 146 -19.48 -33.87 -29.42
CA LYS A 146 -18.96 -35.21 -29.07
C LYS A 146 -19.65 -35.86 -27.86
N GLY A 147 -20.86 -35.42 -27.50
CA GLY A 147 -21.56 -36.01 -26.36
C GLY A 147 -20.99 -35.62 -25.00
N ILE A 148 -20.41 -34.41 -24.91
CA ILE A 148 -19.81 -33.91 -23.67
C ILE A 148 -20.93 -33.69 -22.64
N GLU A 149 -20.78 -34.27 -21.45
CA GLU A 149 -21.71 -34.07 -20.34
C GLU A 149 -21.37 -32.78 -19.56
N LEU A 150 -22.38 -31.95 -19.36
CA LEU A 150 -22.34 -30.65 -18.71
C LEU A 150 -23.56 -30.51 -17.79
N SER A 151 -23.56 -29.48 -16.95
CA SER A 151 -24.59 -29.20 -15.94
C SER A 151 -25.09 -27.76 -16.05
N GLU A 152 -26.27 -27.50 -15.46
CA GLU A 152 -26.83 -26.14 -15.34
C GLU A 152 -25.82 -25.15 -14.72
N ALA A 153 -25.05 -25.61 -13.73
CA ALA A 153 -24.09 -24.82 -12.98
C ALA A 153 -22.79 -24.49 -13.75
N ASP A 154 -22.55 -25.15 -14.90
CA ASP A 154 -21.41 -24.83 -15.75
C ASP A 154 -21.62 -23.53 -16.56
N PHE A 155 -22.82 -22.93 -16.46
CA PHE A 155 -23.23 -21.72 -17.19
C PHE A 155 -23.94 -20.74 -16.24
N GLU A 156 -23.90 -19.45 -16.57
CA GLU A 156 -24.60 -18.41 -15.81
C GLU A 156 -26.11 -18.66 -15.74
N ALA A 157 -26.72 -18.30 -14.61
CA ALA A 157 -28.15 -18.45 -14.42
C ALA A 157 -28.91 -17.42 -15.27
N GLY A 158 -29.92 -17.87 -16.03
CA GLY A 158 -30.73 -16.98 -16.85
C GLY A 158 -31.52 -17.70 -17.94
N GLU A 159 -32.29 -16.94 -18.72
CA GLU A 159 -33.11 -17.48 -19.81
C GLU A 159 -32.29 -18.02 -20.98
N THR A 160 -31.05 -17.55 -21.14
CA THR A 160 -30.10 -17.96 -22.18
C THR A 160 -29.20 -19.12 -21.75
N ASN A 161 -29.33 -19.59 -20.50
CA ASN A 161 -28.61 -20.78 -20.03
C ASN A 161 -28.99 -22.00 -20.88
N PRO A 162 -28.03 -22.80 -21.39
CA PRO A 162 -28.32 -23.96 -22.23
C PRO A 162 -29.29 -24.95 -21.59
N TYR A 163 -29.15 -25.23 -20.29
CA TYR A 163 -30.04 -26.14 -19.57
C TYR A 163 -31.47 -25.58 -19.50
N THR A 164 -31.61 -24.29 -19.17
CA THR A 164 -32.91 -23.60 -19.15
C THR A 164 -33.60 -23.64 -20.52
N LEU A 165 -32.84 -23.42 -21.60
CA LEU A 165 -33.37 -23.48 -22.97
C LEU A 165 -33.85 -24.88 -23.35
N LEU A 166 -33.13 -25.93 -22.95
CA LEU A 166 -33.52 -27.32 -23.15
C LEU A 166 -34.80 -27.65 -22.37
N VAL A 167 -34.86 -27.31 -21.08
CA VAL A 167 -36.06 -27.51 -20.24
C VAL A 167 -37.28 -26.76 -20.80
N ASN A 168 -37.07 -25.55 -21.33
CA ASN A 168 -38.12 -24.75 -21.97
C ASN A 168 -38.44 -25.16 -23.41
N ASN A 169 -37.87 -26.28 -23.87
CA ASN A 169 -38.10 -26.86 -25.20
C ASN A 169 -37.82 -25.86 -26.34
N LYS A 170 -36.79 -25.03 -26.19
CA LYS A 170 -36.32 -24.06 -27.20
C LYS A 170 -35.27 -24.66 -28.15
N ILE A 171 -34.65 -25.76 -27.74
CA ILE A 171 -33.64 -26.51 -28.49
C ILE A 171 -34.07 -27.98 -28.46
N GLU A 172 -33.89 -28.70 -29.56
CA GLU A 172 -34.23 -30.13 -29.66
C GLU A 172 -33.39 -31.00 -28.73
N TRP A 173 -34.05 -31.87 -27.96
CA TRP A 173 -33.42 -32.76 -27.00
C TRP A 173 -34.15 -34.10 -26.85
N VAL A 174 -33.45 -35.09 -26.33
CA VAL A 174 -33.96 -36.43 -25.98
C VAL A 174 -33.49 -36.85 -24.59
N THR A 175 -34.09 -37.88 -24.01
CA THR A 175 -33.58 -38.46 -22.75
C THR A 175 -32.20 -39.09 -22.98
N TYR A 176 -31.44 -39.29 -21.89
CA TYR A 176 -30.14 -39.96 -21.97
C TYR A 176 -30.22 -41.39 -22.55
N GLU A 177 -31.31 -42.10 -22.26
CA GLU A 177 -31.57 -43.43 -22.81
C GLU A 177 -31.83 -43.36 -24.32
N ALA A 178 -32.70 -42.45 -24.76
CA ALA A 178 -32.99 -42.25 -26.18
C ALA A 178 -31.78 -41.73 -26.96
N TYR A 179 -30.94 -40.90 -26.35
CA TYR A 179 -29.66 -40.48 -26.90
C TYR A 179 -28.76 -41.70 -27.17
N ALA A 180 -28.62 -42.61 -26.20
CA ALA A 180 -27.83 -43.82 -26.38
C ALA A 180 -28.38 -44.73 -27.50
N SER A 181 -29.72 -44.86 -27.59
CA SER A 181 -30.37 -45.60 -28.68
C SER A 181 -30.17 -44.94 -30.05
N GLU A 182 -30.23 -43.61 -30.16
CA GLU A 182 -29.96 -42.90 -31.40
C GLU A 182 -28.50 -43.06 -31.83
N ILE A 183 -27.55 -42.97 -30.89
CA ILE A 183 -26.13 -43.23 -31.15
C ILE A 183 -25.91 -44.64 -31.71
N GLU A 184 -26.56 -45.66 -31.15
CA GLU A 184 -26.45 -47.04 -31.64
C GLU A 184 -27.10 -47.20 -33.02
N THR A 185 -28.30 -46.65 -33.21
CA THR A 185 -29.09 -46.79 -34.44
C THR A 185 -28.47 -46.02 -35.62
N ASN A 186 -27.81 -44.90 -35.35
CA ASN A 186 -27.28 -43.97 -36.35
C ASN A 186 -25.75 -43.99 -36.45
N ASP A 187 -25.11 -45.13 -36.16
CA ASP A 187 -23.66 -45.34 -36.33
C ASP A 187 -22.79 -44.26 -35.63
N GLY A 188 -23.13 -43.95 -34.38
CA GLY A 188 -22.38 -43.01 -33.56
C GLY A 188 -22.86 -41.55 -33.62
N VAL A 189 -24.03 -41.29 -34.19
CA VAL A 189 -24.55 -39.93 -34.41
C VAL A 189 -25.83 -39.67 -33.62
N CYS A 190 -25.89 -38.52 -32.94
CA CYS A 190 -27.12 -37.96 -32.40
C CYS A 190 -27.06 -36.44 -32.54
N ALA A 191 -27.96 -35.87 -33.35
CA ALA A 191 -27.98 -34.43 -33.62
C ALA A 191 -28.67 -33.61 -32.51
N LYS A 192 -29.26 -34.28 -31.53
CA LYS A 192 -30.00 -33.68 -30.42
C LYS A 192 -29.16 -33.66 -29.14
N PHE A 193 -29.52 -32.77 -28.22
CA PHE A 193 -28.96 -32.81 -26.87
C PHE A 193 -29.56 -33.97 -26.06
N ALA A 194 -28.83 -34.50 -25.09
CA ALA A 194 -29.42 -35.37 -24.07
C ALA A 194 -29.76 -34.52 -22.84
N LEU A 195 -30.96 -34.60 -22.28
CA LEU A 195 -31.36 -33.86 -21.07
C LEU A 195 -31.65 -34.80 -19.91
N ASP A 196 -31.11 -34.46 -18.74
CA ASP A 196 -31.40 -35.08 -17.45
C ASP A 196 -31.87 -33.99 -16.48
N THR A 197 -33.19 -33.92 -16.30
CA THR A 197 -33.83 -32.91 -15.46
C THR A 197 -33.70 -33.21 -13.96
N VAL A 198 -33.37 -34.45 -13.58
CA VAL A 198 -33.22 -34.87 -12.18
C VAL A 198 -31.90 -34.36 -11.63
N ASN A 199 -30.81 -34.59 -12.38
CA ASN A 199 -29.47 -34.17 -11.97
C ASN A 199 -29.07 -32.79 -12.51
N LYS A 200 -29.98 -32.13 -13.24
CA LYS A 200 -29.75 -30.84 -13.91
C LYS A 200 -28.55 -30.86 -14.86
N LYS A 201 -28.47 -31.92 -15.66
CA LYS A 201 -27.37 -32.19 -16.59
C LYS A 201 -27.84 -32.32 -18.02
N PHE A 202 -26.94 -32.12 -18.96
CA PHE A 202 -27.21 -32.36 -20.37
C PHE A 202 -25.94 -32.82 -21.12
N LYS A 203 -26.11 -33.46 -22.28
CA LYS A 203 -25.01 -33.81 -23.19
C LYS A 203 -25.11 -33.06 -24.50
N THR A 204 -23.97 -32.63 -25.04
CA THR A 204 -23.93 -32.04 -26.39
C THR A 204 -24.32 -33.07 -27.47
N PRO A 205 -24.80 -32.64 -28.65
CA PRO A 205 -24.93 -33.53 -29.80
C PRO A 205 -23.62 -34.26 -30.10
N THR A 206 -23.69 -35.43 -30.75
CA THR A 206 -22.53 -36.13 -31.31
C THR A 206 -22.67 -36.18 -32.82
N LEU A 207 -21.74 -35.51 -33.53
CA LEU A 207 -21.73 -35.48 -34.99
C LEU A 207 -20.41 -36.08 -35.51
N LYS A 208 -20.51 -37.10 -36.37
CA LYS A 208 -19.36 -37.79 -36.97
C LYS A 208 -19.69 -38.21 -38.41
N ASP A 209 -18.86 -37.77 -39.37
CA ASP A 209 -18.94 -38.17 -40.79
C ASP A 209 -20.36 -38.05 -41.42
N VAL A 210 -21.11 -36.99 -41.06
CA VAL A 210 -22.50 -36.75 -41.49
C VAL A 210 -22.67 -35.58 -42.47
N TYR A 211 -23.79 -35.60 -43.19
CA TYR A 211 -24.27 -34.52 -44.05
C TYR A 211 -25.38 -33.74 -43.36
N ILE A 212 -25.31 -32.40 -43.40
CA ILE A 212 -26.42 -31.54 -42.94
C ILE A 212 -27.23 -31.07 -44.15
N ALA A 213 -28.55 -31.25 -44.06
CA ALA A 213 -29.53 -30.71 -44.98
C ALA A 213 -30.38 -29.64 -44.27
N ALA A 214 -31.00 -28.75 -45.05
CA ALA A 214 -32.00 -27.83 -44.51
C ALA A 214 -33.25 -28.62 -44.07
N ALA A 215 -33.74 -28.34 -42.86
CA ALA A 215 -34.97 -28.91 -42.32
C ALA A 215 -36.11 -27.89 -42.41
N SER A 216 -37.33 -28.34 -42.70
CA SER A 216 -38.54 -27.50 -42.55
C SER A 216 -39.23 -27.75 -41.21
N ASP A 217 -39.42 -29.03 -40.86
CA ASP A 217 -40.14 -29.45 -39.63
C ASP A 217 -39.48 -30.67 -38.93
N ASN A 218 -38.33 -31.11 -39.42
CA ASN A 218 -37.63 -32.33 -38.96
C ASN A 218 -36.22 -32.03 -38.42
N THR A 219 -36.09 -30.91 -37.72
CA THR A 219 -34.82 -30.48 -37.11
C THR A 219 -34.30 -31.55 -36.15
N GLY A 220 -33.03 -31.91 -36.28
CA GLY A 220 -32.38 -32.90 -35.42
C GLY A 220 -32.67 -34.37 -35.77
N GLU A 221 -33.48 -34.67 -36.79
CA GLU A 221 -33.65 -36.05 -37.29
C GLU A 221 -32.42 -36.52 -38.07
N CYS A 222 -31.96 -37.74 -37.76
CA CYS A 222 -30.90 -38.40 -38.54
C CYS A 222 -31.53 -39.20 -39.68
N ILE A 223 -31.35 -38.71 -40.92
CA ILE A 223 -31.84 -39.39 -42.12
C ILE A 223 -30.78 -40.39 -42.58
N SER A 224 -31.17 -41.67 -42.67
CA SER A 224 -30.30 -42.73 -43.20
C SER A 224 -29.88 -42.46 -44.64
N ALA A 225 -28.65 -42.84 -44.98
CA ALA A 225 -28.15 -42.71 -46.34
C ALA A 225 -29.02 -43.50 -47.34
N GLY A 226 -29.39 -42.86 -48.45
CA GLY A 226 -30.15 -43.48 -49.54
C GLY A 226 -29.36 -43.46 -50.85
N LEU A 227 -29.39 -44.56 -51.60
CA LEU A 227 -28.87 -44.63 -52.96
C LEU A 227 -30.03 -44.66 -53.96
N PRO A 228 -29.92 -43.98 -55.12
CA PRO A 228 -30.78 -44.27 -56.26
C PRO A 228 -30.70 -45.76 -56.64
N ASN A 229 -31.79 -46.29 -57.21
CA ASN A 229 -31.83 -47.69 -57.63
C ASN A 229 -30.71 -48.00 -58.65
N ILE A 230 -29.99 -49.10 -58.43
CA ILE A 230 -28.96 -49.58 -59.36
C ILE A 230 -29.64 -50.50 -60.36
N THR A 231 -29.74 -50.06 -61.61
CA THR A 231 -30.38 -50.84 -62.67
C THR A 231 -29.35 -51.56 -63.53
N GLY A 232 -29.75 -52.73 -64.01
CA GLY A 232 -29.01 -53.53 -64.98
C GLY A 232 -29.97 -54.56 -65.57
N SER A 233 -29.63 -55.07 -66.74
CA SER A 233 -30.42 -56.12 -67.38
C SER A 233 -29.54 -57.27 -67.83
N ILE A 234 -30.08 -58.47 -67.66
CA ILE A 234 -29.55 -59.68 -68.25
C ILE A 234 -30.64 -60.30 -69.12
N LYS A 235 -30.29 -60.65 -70.34
CA LYS A 235 -31.17 -61.40 -71.23
C LYS A 235 -30.76 -62.86 -71.19
N LEU A 236 -31.69 -63.73 -70.79
CA LEU A 236 -31.51 -65.18 -70.76
C LEU A 236 -32.26 -65.78 -71.97
N SER A 237 -31.53 -66.14 -73.02
CA SER A 237 -32.07 -66.90 -74.17
C SER A 237 -31.16 -68.07 -74.52
N GLU A 238 -31.76 -69.18 -74.97
CA GLU A 238 -31.05 -70.43 -75.34
C GLU A 238 -30.27 -70.31 -76.68
N GLU A 239 -30.53 -69.27 -77.48
CA GLU A 239 -29.79 -68.94 -78.70
C GLU A 239 -29.16 -67.51 -78.58
N GLU A 240 -27.95 -67.36 -79.12
CA GLU A 240 -26.87 -66.43 -78.74
C GLU A 240 -27.18 -64.90 -78.68
N ASN A 241 -26.37 -64.20 -77.85
CA ASN A 241 -26.02 -62.77 -77.90
C ASN A 241 -26.90 -61.72 -77.17
N GLY A 242 -27.18 -61.92 -75.89
CA GLY A 242 -27.44 -60.80 -74.96
C GLY A 242 -26.19 -60.46 -74.16
N ASN A 243 -25.56 -59.30 -74.37
CA ASN A 243 -24.50 -58.83 -73.47
C ASN A 243 -25.13 -58.23 -72.21
N PRO A 244 -24.62 -58.54 -71.01
CA PRO A 244 -25.11 -57.89 -69.80
C PRO A 244 -24.83 -56.38 -69.86
N GLN A 245 -25.75 -55.58 -69.33
CA GLN A 245 -25.68 -54.11 -69.38
C GLN A 245 -25.89 -53.52 -67.98
N GLY A 246 -25.26 -52.37 -67.74
CA GLY A 246 -25.28 -51.71 -66.44
C GLY A 246 -24.37 -52.43 -65.45
N CYS A 247 -24.90 -52.77 -64.28
CA CYS A 247 -24.16 -53.37 -63.17
C CYS A 247 -23.86 -54.86 -63.34
N PHE A 248 -24.32 -55.49 -64.42
CA PHE A 248 -24.05 -56.89 -64.70
C PHE A 248 -22.91 -57.05 -65.70
N TYR A 249 -22.06 -58.06 -65.48
CA TYR A 249 -20.96 -58.41 -66.38
C TYR A 249 -20.77 -59.92 -66.50
N THR A 250 -20.03 -60.36 -67.52
CA THR A 250 -19.74 -61.79 -67.71
C THR A 250 -18.54 -62.20 -66.87
N ILE A 251 -18.72 -63.12 -65.93
CA ILE A 251 -17.63 -63.75 -65.17
C ILE A 251 -17.00 -64.87 -66.01
N SER A 252 -17.81 -65.74 -66.61
CA SER A 252 -17.36 -66.80 -67.51
C SER A 252 -18.41 -67.10 -68.59
N THR A 253 -17.96 -67.60 -69.74
CA THR A 253 -18.84 -68.10 -70.83
C THR A 253 -19.02 -69.62 -70.78
N ASN A 254 -18.43 -70.26 -69.77
CA ASN A 254 -18.41 -71.71 -69.59
C ASN A 254 -18.80 -71.98 -68.13
N GLY A 255 -19.88 -72.73 -67.94
CA GLY A 255 -20.37 -73.14 -66.62
C GLY A 255 -21.25 -74.38 -66.73
N ASP A 256 -21.48 -75.05 -65.60
CA ASP A 256 -22.32 -76.24 -65.55
C ASP A 256 -23.80 -75.84 -65.46
N GLY A 257 -24.64 -76.45 -66.29
CA GLY A 257 -26.10 -76.30 -66.16
C GLY A 257 -26.62 -77.01 -64.90
N VAL A 258 -27.85 -76.70 -64.48
CA VAL A 258 -28.52 -77.35 -63.32
C VAL A 258 -28.58 -78.88 -63.44
N SER A 259 -28.47 -79.44 -64.65
CA SER A 259 -28.43 -80.88 -64.93
C SER A 259 -27.03 -81.51 -64.96
N GLY A 260 -25.96 -80.77 -64.64
CA GLY A 260 -24.58 -81.29 -64.55
C GLY A 260 -23.90 -81.59 -65.90
N ASN A 261 -24.50 -81.17 -67.03
CA ASN A 261 -23.85 -81.23 -68.35
C ASN A 261 -23.12 -79.90 -68.65
N SER A 262 -21.89 -79.99 -69.16
CA SER A 262 -21.10 -78.84 -69.59
C SER A 262 -21.68 -78.24 -70.88
N GLY A 263 -22.15 -77.00 -70.82
CA GLY A 263 -22.71 -76.26 -71.96
C GLY A 263 -22.23 -74.80 -71.99
N ARG A 264 -22.57 -74.05 -73.06
CA ARG A 264 -22.30 -72.60 -73.15
C ARG A 264 -23.30 -71.83 -72.30
N PHE A 265 -23.09 -71.80 -70.99
CA PHE A 265 -23.88 -70.98 -70.06
C PHE A 265 -23.05 -69.80 -69.55
N ARG A 266 -23.69 -68.64 -69.44
CA ARG A 266 -23.03 -67.38 -69.06
C ARG A 266 -23.14 -67.16 -67.56
N GLN A 267 -22.03 -67.32 -66.83
CA GLN A 267 -21.98 -66.91 -65.43
C GLN A 267 -21.92 -65.39 -65.37
N THR A 268 -22.88 -64.78 -64.67
CA THR A 268 -23.01 -63.33 -64.59
C THR A 268 -22.64 -62.84 -63.19
N GLY A 269 -21.80 -61.81 -63.14
CA GLY A 269 -21.46 -61.10 -61.92
C GLY A 269 -22.26 -59.81 -61.80
N PHE A 270 -22.42 -59.35 -60.56
CA PHE A 270 -22.93 -58.03 -60.26
C PHE A 270 -21.77 -57.20 -59.70
N ASP A 271 -21.49 -56.09 -60.35
CA ASP A 271 -20.59 -55.05 -59.88
C ASP A 271 -21.21 -53.69 -60.16
N ALA A 272 -21.66 -53.04 -59.08
CA ALA A 272 -22.27 -51.73 -59.15
C ALA A 272 -21.36 -50.66 -59.78
N SER A 273 -20.03 -50.79 -59.64
CA SER A 273 -19.07 -49.83 -60.20
C SER A 273 -19.11 -49.78 -61.72
N LEU A 274 -19.64 -50.82 -62.37
CA LEU A 274 -19.81 -50.87 -63.83
C LEU A 274 -20.98 -50.00 -64.33
N SER A 275 -21.98 -49.73 -63.48
CA SER A 275 -23.02 -48.74 -63.80
C SER A 275 -22.52 -47.30 -63.64
N ASN A 276 -21.64 -47.05 -62.66
CA ASN A 276 -20.98 -45.76 -62.47
C ASN A 276 -19.69 -45.94 -61.62
N PRO A 277 -18.54 -45.42 -62.06
CA PRO A 277 -17.27 -45.56 -61.33
C PRO A 277 -17.25 -45.04 -59.89
N ILE A 278 -18.26 -44.26 -59.45
CA ILE A 278 -18.35 -43.79 -58.06
C ILE A 278 -18.73 -44.90 -57.07
N TYR A 279 -19.42 -45.97 -57.51
CA TYR A 279 -19.84 -47.06 -56.64
C TYR A 279 -18.64 -47.94 -56.24
N GLY A 280 -18.57 -48.37 -54.97
CA GLY A 280 -17.46 -49.17 -54.43
C GLY A 280 -16.26 -48.37 -53.90
N SER A 281 -16.28 -47.04 -53.99
CA SER A 281 -15.22 -46.14 -53.48
C SER A 281 -15.30 -45.82 -51.98
N SER A 282 -16.34 -46.30 -51.30
CA SER A 282 -16.63 -46.10 -49.87
C SER A 282 -17.55 -47.23 -49.38
N THR A 283 -17.53 -47.53 -48.08
CA THR A 283 -18.45 -48.49 -47.43
C THR A 283 -19.87 -47.95 -47.25
N THR A 284 -20.07 -46.63 -47.41
CA THR A 284 -21.37 -45.94 -47.37
C THR A 284 -21.45 -44.82 -48.43
N VAL A 285 -22.65 -44.25 -48.64
CA VAL A 285 -22.89 -43.16 -49.59
C VAL A 285 -22.15 -41.90 -49.13
N ARG A 286 -21.22 -41.41 -49.96
CA ARG A 286 -20.43 -40.22 -49.64
C ARG A 286 -20.29 -39.31 -50.87
N PRO A 287 -21.01 -38.17 -50.97
CA PRO A 287 -20.68 -37.13 -51.94
C PRO A 287 -19.29 -36.53 -51.69
N LYS A 288 -18.78 -35.74 -52.65
CA LYS A 288 -17.51 -35.01 -52.48
C LYS A 288 -17.63 -34.03 -51.31
N THR A 289 -16.74 -34.10 -50.32
CA THR A 289 -16.91 -33.35 -49.05
C THR A 289 -15.60 -32.76 -48.52
N VAL A 290 -15.67 -31.57 -47.96
CA VAL A 290 -14.63 -30.96 -47.11
C VAL A 290 -15.09 -31.11 -45.66
N CYS A 291 -14.24 -31.67 -44.80
CA CYS A 291 -14.58 -31.91 -43.40
C CYS A 291 -14.08 -30.77 -42.52
N TYR A 292 -14.97 -30.21 -41.71
CA TYR A 292 -14.67 -29.23 -40.68
C TYR A 292 -15.08 -29.78 -39.31
N ARG A 293 -14.53 -29.22 -38.24
CA ARG A 293 -14.85 -29.61 -36.87
C ARG A 293 -16.23 -29.06 -36.48
N PRO A 294 -17.22 -29.89 -36.11
CA PRO A 294 -18.51 -29.43 -35.63
C PRO A 294 -18.43 -28.98 -34.17
N MET A 295 -19.02 -27.82 -33.87
CA MET A 295 -19.10 -27.25 -32.54
C MET A 295 -20.50 -26.69 -32.29
N VAL A 296 -20.89 -26.59 -31.02
CA VAL A 296 -22.17 -26.01 -30.58
C VAL A 296 -21.94 -24.83 -29.65
N GLN A 297 -22.60 -23.70 -29.89
CA GLN A 297 -22.49 -22.52 -29.04
C GLN A 297 -23.25 -22.74 -27.73
N LEU A 298 -22.59 -22.65 -26.57
CA LEU A 298 -23.23 -22.83 -25.25
C LEU A 298 -23.10 -21.59 -24.34
N ALA A 299 -22.19 -20.66 -24.65
CA ALA A 299 -22.07 -19.39 -23.94
C ALA A 299 -21.56 -18.30 -24.90
N ASN A 300 -21.97 -17.05 -24.76
CA ASN A 300 -21.34 -15.93 -25.46
C ASN A 300 -20.29 -15.31 -24.54
N VAL A 301 -19.05 -15.19 -25.01
CA VAL A 301 -17.93 -14.55 -24.26
C VAL A 301 -18.14 -13.04 -24.39
N VAL A 302 -18.27 -12.18 -23.35
CA VAL A 302 -18.20 -12.27 -21.88
C VAL A 302 -19.33 -11.40 -21.31
N ASP A 303 -19.91 -11.78 -20.19
CA ASP A 303 -20.63 -10.86 -19.30
C ASP A 303 -19.58 -10.00 -18.56
N ASP A 304 -19.30 -8.78 -19.06
CA ASP A 304 -18.24 -7.88 -18.55
C ASP A 304 -18.34 -7.63 -17.02
N ALA A 305 -19.51 -7.86 -16.42
CA ALA A 305 -19.76 -7.74 -15.00
C ALA A 305 -18.94 -8.72 -14.13
N ILE A 306 -18.77 -9.98 -14.55
CA ILE A 306 -18.06 -11.00 -13.75
C ILE A 306 -16.55 -10.70 -13.70
N ALA A 307 -15.99 -10.16 -14.79
CA ALA A 307 -14.59 -9.77 -14.82
C ALA A 307 -14.32 -8.58 -13.87
N ILE A 308 -15.19 -7.55 -13.87
CA ILE A 308 -15.02 -6.37 -13.03
C ILE A 308 -15.15 -6.71 -11.54
N GLU A 309 -16.14 -7.51 -11.15
CA GLU A 309 -16.31 -7.91 -9.74
C GLU A 309 -15.11 -8.76 -9.26
N THR A 310 -14.63 -9.68 -10.09
CA THR A 310 -13.44 -10.50 -9.79
C THR A 310 -12.17 -9.64 -9.66
N TYR A 311 -11.97 -8.66 -10.54
CA TYR A 311 -10.82 -7.74 -10.44
C TYR A 311 -10.93 -6.81 -9.24
N THR A 312 -12.12 -6.30 -8.91
CA THR A 312 -12.36 -5.48 -7.71
C THR A 312 -12.11 -6.25 -6.43
N ASN A 313 -12.60 -7.49 -6.31
CA ASN A 313 -12.37 -8.32 -5.13
C ASN A 313 -10.88 -8.67 -4.97
N ARG A 314 -10.17 -9.00 -6.06
CA ARG A 314 -8.71 -9.24 -6.02
C ARG A 314 -7.92 -7.99 -5.65
N LEU A 315 -8.35 -6.81 -6.12
CA LEU A 315 -7.76 -5.52 -5.73
C LEU A 315 -8.01 -5.23 -4.26
N GLN A 316 -9.22 -5.48 -3.76
CA GLN A 316 -9.58 -5.31 -2.35
C GLN A 316 -8.75 -6.24 -1.46
N GLU A 317 -8.70 -7.54 -1.77
CA GLU A 317 -7.88 -8.53 -1.06
C GLU A 317 -6.40 -8.16 -1.06
N LYS A 318 -5.84 -7.76 -2.21
CA LYS A 318 -4.43 -7.32 -2.31
C LYS A 318 -4.17 -6.03 -1.54
N THR A 319 -5.15 -5.11 -1.51
CA THR A 319 -5.07 -3.87 -0.75
C THR A 319 -5.11 -4.15 0.76
N ASP A 320 -6.02 -5.02 1.21
CA ASP A 320 -6.15 -5.42 2.61
C ASP A 320 -4.93 -6.21 3.09
N GLU A 321 -4.39 -7.13 2.27
CA GLU A 321 -3.12 -7.82 2.51
C GLU A 321 -1.96 -6.81 2.63
N GLY A 322 -1.89 -5.83 1.72
CA GLY A 322 -0.86 -4.79 1.73
C GLY A 322 -0.96 -3.90 2.98
N ILE A 323 -2.16 -3.46 3.35
CA ILE A 323 -2.43 -2.68 4.56
C ILE A 323 -2.06 -3.47 5.82
N ALA A 324 -2.41 -4.76 5.88
CA ALA A 324 -2.05 -5.63 7.01
C ALA A 324 -0.52 -5.82 7.12
N GLN A 325 0.17 -5.99 6.00
CA GLN A 325 1.64 -6.07 5.96
C GLN A 325 2.29 -4.76 6.41
N LEU A 326 1.79 -3.61 5.96
CA LEU A 326 2.23 -2.28 6.37
C LEU A 326 2.00 -2.03 7.88
N ALA A 327 0.84 -2.40 8.40
CA ALA A 327 0.50 -2.29 9.82
C ALA A 327 1.41 -3.18 10.69
N ASN A 328 1.66 -4.42 10.26
CA ASN A 328 2.58 -5.33 10.94
C ASN A 328 4.02 -4.82 10.94
N ALA A 329 4.50 -4.28 9.81
CA ALA A 329 5.83 -3.68 9.72
C ALA A 329 5.96 -2.44 10.63
N SER A 330 4.95 -1.56 10.63
CA SER A 330 4.91 -0.38 11.50
C SER A 330 4.91 -0.75 13.00
N ASN A 331 4.13 -1.77 13.39
CA ASN A 331 4.08 -2.24 14.78
C ASN A 331 5.40 -2.92 15.21
N ALA A 332 6.00 -3.72 14.32
CA ALA A 332 7.29 -4.37 14.55
C ALA A 332 8.43 -3.34 14.73
N LEU A 333 8.39 -2.23 13.99
CA LEU A 333 9.36 -1.12 14.09
C LEU A 333 9.17 -0.24 15.33
N ARG A 334 7.94 -0.11 15.84
CA ARG A 334 7.61 0.83 16.94
C ARG A 334 7.63 0.23 18.34
N THR A 335 7.41 -1.08 18.51
CA THR A 335 7.17 -1.65 19.86
C THR A 335 8.09 -2.78 20.28
N THR A 336 8.78 -3.45 19.33
CA THR A 336 9.49 -4.72 19.62
C THR A 336 11.00 -4.72 19.34
N GLN A 337 11.61 -3.60 18.92
CA GLN A 337 13.01 -3.57 18.46
C GLN A 337 13.98 -2.64 19.23
N ILE A 338 13.51 -1.89 20.24
CA ILE A 338 14.41 -1.05 21.06
C ILE A 338 14.74 -1.78 22.36
N THR A 339 16.01 -2.12 22.59
CA THR A 339 16.48 -2.91 23.74
C THR A 339 16.78 -2.05 24.96
N ASN A 340 17.53 -0.96 24.77
CA ASN A 340 18.05 -0.07 25.80
C ASN A 340 17.92 1.38 25.32
N CYS A 341 17.08 2.19 25.97
CA CYS A 341 16.93 3.60 25.60
C CYS A 341 16.42 4.46 26.75
N LEU A 342 16.71 5.76 26.67
CA LEU A 342 15.95 6.78 27.41
C LEU A 342 14.63 7.03 26.68
N LEU A 343 13.54 7.03 27.43
CA LEU A 343 12.20 7.34 26.94
C LEU A 343 11.83 8.80 27.23
N GLU A 344 12.24 9.31 28.38
CA GLU A 344 11.87 10.65 28.83
C GLU A 344 12.95 11.20 29.76
N ILE A 345 13.30 12.47 29.60
CA ILE A 345 14.13 13.22 30.54
C ILE A 345 13.38 14.49 30.97
N PRO A 346 13.39 14.84 32.27
CA PRO A 346 12.79 16.09 32.73
C PRO A 346 13.43 17.31 32.05
N GLN A 347 12.60 18.24 31.55
CA GLN A 347 13.04 19.53 30.99
C GLN A 347 12.74 20.63 31.99
N ARG A 348 13.58 20.73 33.03
CA ARG A 348 13.36 21.62 34.18
C ARG A 348 14.03 22.97 34.03
N VAL A 349 15.16 23.03 33.33
CA VAL A 349 16.00 24.21 33.20
C VAL A 349 15.93 24.74 31.78
N ASN A 350 15.67 26.04 31.65
CA ASN A 350 15.76 26.77 30.39
C ASN A 350 16.71 27.96 30.53
N VAL A 351 17.73 28.02 29.66
CA VAL A 351 18.74 29.06 29.67
C VAL A 351 18.92 29.68 28.29
N GLU A 352 19.20 30.97 28.27
CA GLU A 352 19.44 31.75 27.07
C GLU A 352 20.78 32.49 27.20
N LEU A 353 21.53 32.59 26.11
CA LEU A 353 22.73 33.42 26.02
C LEU A 353 22.50 34.52 25.00
N ASN A 354 22.49 35.78 25.44
CA ASN A 354 22.30 36.93 24.57
C ASN A 354 23.41 37.95 24.84
N ASN A 355 24.20 38.28 23.81
CA ASN A 355 25.29 39.25 23.86
C ASN A 355 26.22 39.08 25.09
N GLY A 356 26.59 37.83 25.42
CA GLY A 356 27.48 37.55 26.54
C GLY A 356 26.84 37.49 27.93
N THR A 357 25.53 37.69 28.01
CA THR A 357 24.76 37.59 29.25
C THR A 357 23.98 36.29 29.26
N LEU A 358 24.27 35.44 30.24
CA LEU A 358 23.52 34.22 30.52
C LEU A 358 22.25 34.57 31.29
N THR A 359 21.12 34.04 30.84
CA THR A 359 19.81 34.22 31.47
C THR A 359 19.22 32.85 31.82
N LEU A 360 18.94 32.60 33.10
CA LEU A 360 18.03 31.54 33.53
C LEU A 360 16.60 32.07 33.36
N LYS A 361 15.82 31.45 32.46
CA LYS A 361 14.49 31.93 32.09
C LYS A 361 13.49 31.67 33.22
N ALA A 362 12.51 32.56 33.35
CA ALA A 362 11.37 32.38 34.23
C ALA A 362 10.66 31.04 33.94
N GLY A 363 10.20 30.36 34.98
CA GLY A 363 9.67 29.01 34.93
C GLY A 363 10.71 27.90 35.13
N SER A 364 12.02 28.21 35.08
CA SER A 364 13.07 27.20 35.29
C SER A 364 13.12 26.73 36.74
N VAL A 365 13.40 25.44 36.92
CA VAL A 365 13.50 24.75 38.20
C VAL A 365 14.92 24.21 38.38
N VAL A 366 15.59 24.62 39.46
CA VAL A 366 16.92 24.12 39.84
C VAL A 366 16.82 23.20 41.05
N ILE A 367 17.84 22.38 41.27
CA ILE A 367 17.86 21.34 42.31
C ILE A 367 18.79 21.78 43.43
N VAL A 368 18.32 21.79 44.68
CA VAL A 368 19.07 22.23 45.86
C VAL A 368 19.25 21.05 46.83
N PRO A 369 20.49 20.53 46.98
CA PRO A 369 20.82 19.57 48.03
C PRO A 369 20.68 20.21 49.41
N TYR A 370 19.93 19.55 50.30
CA TYR A 370 19.49 20.16 51.56
C TYR A 370 19.61 19.20 52.75
N GLY A 371 20.75 18.53 52.88
CA GLY A 371 21.02 17.71 54.06
C GLY A 371 20.54 16.27 53.95
N VAL A 372 20.68 15.56 55.08
CA VAL A 372 20.36 14.14 55.25
C VAL A 372 19.22 13.91 56.24
N GLU A 373 18.55 15.00 56.64
CA GLU A 373 17.39 14.97 57.53
C GLU A 373 16.11 15.04 56.69
N ALA A 374 15.01 14.54 57.25
CA ALA A 374 13.70 14.56 56.59
C ALA A 374 13.26 16.01 56.24
N PRO A 375 12.47 16.20 55.16
CA PRO A 375 12.05 17.53 54.72
C PRO A 375 11.34 18.32 55.82
N THR A 376 11.83 19.53 56.11
CA THR A 376 11.19 20.47 57.04
C THR A 376 10.40 21.56 56.32
N MET A 377 10.77 21.88 55.08
CA MET A 377 10.07 22.79 54.17
C MET A 377 9.17 21.99 53.22
N SER A 378 8.01 22.57 52.89
CA SER A 378 6.98 21.98 52.03
C SER A 378 6.97 22.61 50.63
N VAL A 379 6.27 21.97 49.69
CA VAL A 379 5.96 22.56 48.38
C VAL A 379 5.16 23.87 48.60
N GLY A 380 5.57 24.94 47.94
CA GLY A 380 5.07 26.31 48.10
C GLY A 380 5.94 27.21 48.99
N ASP A 381 6.84 26.64 49.80
CA ASP A 381 7.77 27.44 50.61
C ASP A 381 8.87 28.08 49.76
N SER A 382 9.45 29.19 50.23
CA SER A 382 10.53 29.86 49.51
C SER A 382 11.92 29.36 49.93
N LEU A 383 12.73 29.00 48.94
CA LEU A 383 14.14 28.64 49.11
C LEU A 383 14.97 29.34 48.04
N ASN A 384 16.14 29.88 48.41
CA ASN A 384 17.06 30.58 47.50
C ASN A 384 16.39 31.67 46.63
N GLY A 385 15.34 32.34 47.14
CA GLY A 385 14.59 33.36 46.40
C GLY A 385 13.71 32.82 45.27
N GLY A 386 13.36 31.54 45.29
CA GLY A 386 12.36 30.90 44.43
C GLY A 386 11.34 30.11 45.26
N GLU A 387 10.44 29.40 44.60
CA GLU A 387 9.39 28.57 45.22
C GLU A 387 9.76 27.09 45.10
N ILE A 388 9.64 26.33 46.20
CA ILE A 388 9.78 24.87 46.17
C ILE A 388 8.56 24.29 45.44
N VAL A 389 8.78 23.65 44.30
CA VAL A 389 7.70 23.03 43.49
C VAL A 389 7.68 21.52 43.58
N ASP A 390 8.76 20.91 44.08
CA ASP A 390 8.88 19.46 44.20
C ASP A 390 9.98 19.09 45.22
N ILE A 391 9.91 17.87 45.75
CA ILE A 391 10.83 17.36 46.78
C ILE A 391 11.30 15.96 46.37
N SER A 392 12.60 15.68 46.47
CA SER A 392 13.16 14.32 46.40
C SER A 392 13.75 13.96 47.75
N TRP A 393 13.23 12.89 48.36
CA TRP A 393 13.68 12.37 49.63
C TRP A 393 13.65 10.85 49.59
N ASP A 394 14.81 10.21 49.76
CA ASP A 394 14.99 8.75 49.72
C ASP A 394 15.36 8.16 51.09
N GLU A 395 15.01 8.87 52.17
CA GLU A 395 15.42 8.58 53.55
C GLU A 395 16.91 8.79 53.87
N GLN A 396 17.72 9.21 52.90
CA GLN A 396 19.15 9.45 53.07
C GLN A 396 19.60 10.85 52.65
N LYS A 397 19.06 11.37 51.55
CA LYS A 397 19.43 12.65 50.96
C LYS A 397 18.19 13.43 50.53
N LEU A 398 18.13 14.68 50.97
CA LEU A 398 17.07 15.61 50.65
C LEU A 398 17.47 16.55 49.51
N PHE A 399 16.62 16.67 48.50
CA PHE A 399 16.75 17.66 47.44
C PHE A 399 15.44 18.43 47.24
N TYR A 400 15.53 19.75 47.23
CA TYR A 400 14.42 20.64 46.89
C TYR A 400 14.50 21.09 45.43
N TYR A 401 13.38 21.07 44.75
CA TYR A 401 13.25 21.61 43.39
C TYR A 401 12.69 23.01 43.48
N VAL A 402 13.50 24.00 43.16
CA VAL A 402 13.19 25.41 43.34
C VAL A 402 12.95 26.08 41.99
N LYS A 403 11.73 26.54 41.76
CA LYS A 403 11.30 27.28 40.58
C LYS A 403 11.52 28.78 40.76
N TYR A 404 11.90 29.46 39.68
CA TYR A 404 11.99 30.91 39.64
C TYR A 404 11.03 31.49 38.61
N ASP A 405 10.09 32.31 39.05
CA ASP A 405 9.14 33.00 38.15
C ASP A 405 9.71 34.31 37.56
N ILE A 406 10.91 34.70 37.99
CA ILE A 406 11.62 35.86 37.47
C ILE A 406 12.95 35.39 36.87
N GLU A 407 13.30 35.95 35.71
CA GLU A 407 14.58 35.67 35.07
C GLU A 407 15.76 36.04 35.98
N LYS A 408 16.82 35.23 35.96
CA LYS A 408 18.09 35.54 36.62
C LYS A 408 19.19 35.69 35.59
N GLN A 409 19.94 36.77 35.68
CA GLN A 409 20.98 37.10 34.70
C GLN A 409 22.37 37.09 35.31
N TYR A 410 23.35 36.71 34.51
CA TYR A 410 24.76 36.74 34.85
C TYR A 410 25.60 37.16 33.63
N SER A 411 26.38 38.22 33.81
CA SER A 411 27.36 38.70 32.84
C SER A 411 28.74 38.56 33.46
N TYR A 412 29.69 38.00 32.72
CA TYR A 412 31.06 37.86 33.17
C TYR A 412 31.90 39.09 32.80
N GLN A 413 32.64 39.63 33.76
CA GLN A 413 33.64 40.69 33.56
C GLN A 413 34.94 40.25 34.22
N GLY A 414 35.98 39.98 33.41
CA GLY A 414 37.24 39.40 33.87
C GLY A 414 38.05 38.79 32.73
N THR A 415 39.27 38.35 33.04
CA THR A 415 40.25 37.85 32.06
C THR A 415 40.44 36.34 32.06
N GLU A 416 39.97 35.63 33.09
CA GLU A 416 40.04 34.17 33.18
C GLU A 416 39.13 33.52 32.13
N THR A 417 39.63 32.48 31.48
CA THR A 417 38.96 31.72 30.40
C THR A 417 38.80 30.26 30.81
N GLY A 418 37.69 29.63 30.44
CA GLY A 418 37.47 28.20 30.59
C GLY A 418 36.06 27.79 31.01
N ASP A 419 35.82 26.48 30.98
CA ASP A 419 34.53 25.89 31.31
C ASP A 419 34.11 26.16 32.76
N THR A 420 32.89 26.63 32.92
CA THR A 420 32.36 27.16 34.19
C THR A 420 30.98 26.59 34.48
N LEU A 421 30.85 25.99 35.65
CA LEU A 421 29.58 25.57 36.25
C LEU A 421 28.81 26.78 36.74
N ILE A 422 27.50 26.78 36.49
CA ILE A 422 26.60 27.84 36.92
C ILE A 422 25.57 27.24 37.88
N SER A 423 25.48 27.83 39.07
CA SER A 423 24.52 27.44 40.13
C SER A 423 23.75 28.67 40.61
N VAL A 424 22.70 28.46 41.42
CA VAL A 424 22.04 29.54 42.17
C VAL A 424 22.47 29.46 43.63
N ALA A 425 23.02 30.56 44.16
CA ALA A 425 23.43 30.65 45.55
C ALA A 425 22.21 30.77 46.49
N SER A 426 22.42 30.60 47.79
CA SER A 426 21.35 30.78 48.78
C SER A 426 20.72 32.18 48.82
N THR A 427 21.44 33.19 48.33
CA THR A 427 20.93 34.55 48.12
C THR A 427 19.99 34.68 46.92
N GLY A 428 19.83 33.62 46.12
CA GLY A 428 19.08 33.62 44.88
C GLY A 428 19.79 34.28 43.70
N THR A 429 21.08 34.59 43.82
CA THR A 429 21.91 35.11 42.72
C THR A 429 22.60 33.96 41.99
N ILE A 430 22.90 34.14 40.70
CA ILE A 430 23.73 33.19 39.95
C ILE A 430 25.16 33.24 40.50
N THR A 431 25.75 32.07 40.78
CA THR A 431 27.13 31.92 41.21
C THR A 431 27.91 31.00 40.25
N PRO A 432 29.02 31.48 39.66
CA PRO A 432 29.87 30.69 38.77
C PRO A 432 31.01 29.99 39.52
N SER A 433 31.44 28.84 39.04
CA SER A 433 32.69 28.21 39.46
C SER A 433 33.33 27.44 38.31
N PHE A 434 34.64 27.59 38.10
CA PHE A 434 35.32 26.83 37.06
C PHE A 434 35.19 25.32 37.33
N VAL A 435 34.98 24.55 36.27
CA VAL A 435 34.89 23.09 36.34
C VAL A 435 36.12 22.50 37.04
N ASN A 436 37.32 23.00 36.71
CA ASN A 436 38.56 22.54 37.31
C ASN A 436 38.77 22.98 38.78
N LYS A 437 37.97 23.91 39.30
CA LYS A 437 38.01 24.37 40.70
C LYS A 437 36.87 23.79 41.55
N ALA A 438 35.87 23.17 40.93
CA ALA A 438 34.77 22.51 41.64
C ALA A 438 35.25 21.20 42.27
N ILE A 439 34.78 20.94 43.49
CA ILE A 439 35.17 19.76 44.29
C ILE A 439 33.90 19.07 44.77
N SER A 440 33.93 17.75 44.87
CA SER A 440 32.91 16.99 45.56
C SER A 440 33.46 15.71 46.16
N GLY A 441 32.75 15.17 47.15
CA GLY A 441 33.08 13.95 47.85
C GLY A 441 32.63 13.97 49.30
N ASP A 442 32.89 12.89 50.03
CA ASP A 442 32.53 12.79 51.43
C ASP A 442 33.54 13.59 52.27
N ASN A 443 33.06 14.61 52.97
CA ASN A 443 33.90 15.55 53.74
C ASN A 443 35.03 16.17 52.88
N PRO A 444 34.68 16.89 51.81
CA PRO A 444 35.66 17.40 50.85
C PRO A 444 36.58 18.43 51.53
N PRO A 445 37.86 18.55 51.12
CA PRO A 445 38.78 19.50 51.70
C PRO A 445 38.27 20.93 51.49
N THR A 446 38.32 21.75 52.53
CA THR A 446 37.84 23.16 52.49
C THR A 446 38.98 24.17 52.62
N SER A 447 40.15 23.77 53.10
CA SER A 447 41.30 24.66 53.29
C SER A 447 41.89 25.12 51.95
N GLY A 448 42.04 26.43 51.76
CA GLY A 448 42.62 27.02 50.54
C GLY A 448 41.76 26.89 49.27
N VAL A 449 40.52 26.38 49.38
CA VAL A 449 39.64 26.15 48.24
C VAL A 449 39.04 27.46 47.72
N ASN A 450 38.94 27.58 46.39
CA ASN A 450 38.29 28.69 45.71
C ASN A 450 37.39 28.14 44.59
N GLY A 451 36.12 27.87 44.91
CA GLY A 451 35.19 27.21 44.01
C GLY A 451 33.94 26.67 44.72
N THR A 452 33.07 26.01 43.95
CA THR A 452 31.90 25.31 44.49
C THR A 452 32.31 23.93 45.02
N VAL A 453 31.83 23.59 46.20
CA VAL A 453 32.10 22.34 46.89
C VAL A 453 30.78 21.63 47.19
N TYR A 454 30.64 20.39 46.75
CA TYR A 454 29.52 19.52 47.12
C TYR A 454 29.98 18.47 48.13
N ASP A 455 29.59 18.65 49.38
CA ASP A 455 29.79 17.64 50.42
C ASP A 455 28.70 16.57 50.25
N THR A 456 29.09 15.39 49.79
CA THR A 456 28.16 14.31 49.47
C THR A 456 27.69 13.55 50.70
N ALA A 457 28.43 13.62 51.81
CA ALA A 457 28.06 13.03 53.08
C ALA A 457 27.06 13.93 53.81
N ALA A 458 27.30 15.25 53.81
CA ALA A 458 26.35 16.22 54.35
C ALA A 458 25.19 16.51 53.39
N ASN A 459 25.32 16.16 52.11
CA ASN A 459 24.38 16.49 51.03
C ASN A 459 24.11 18.01 50.92
N ILE A 460 25.18 18.80 50.90
CA ILE A 460 25.12 20.28 50.86
C ILE A 460 26.12 20.82 49.83
N VAL A 461 25.68 21.79 49.03
CA VAL A 461 26.55 22.55 48.13
C VAL A 461 26.86 23.92 48.71
N SER A 462 28.14 24.25 48.79
CA SER A 462 28.65 25.50 49.34
C SER A 462 29.65 26.15 48.39
N GLN A 463 29.82 27.46 48.51
CA GLN A 463 30.83 28.22 47.78
C GLN A 463 31.93 28.64 48.75
N TYR A 464 33.18 28.54 48.30
CA TYR A 464 34.36 28.96 49.05
C TYR A 464 35.19 29.96 48.26
N THR A 465 35.74 30.95 48.97
CA THR A 465 36.78 31.85 48.45
C THR A 465 37.96 31.83 49.41
N SER A 466 39.13 31.38 48.93
CA SER A 466 40.35 31.28 49.73
C SER A 466 40.18 30.49 51.04
N GLY A 467 39.37 29.43 51.01
CA GLY A 467 39.07 28.55 52.14
C GLY A 467 37.99 29.04 53.11
N VAL A 468 37.38 30.21 52.85
CA VAL A 468 36.26 30.72 53.65
C VAL A 468 34.95 30.44 52.93
N GLN A 469 34.00 29.79 53.61
CA GLN A 469 32.65 29.56 53.09
C GLN A 469 31.90 30.90 52.99
N ASN A 470 31.44 31.27 51.80
CA ASN A 470 30.70 32.52 51.58
C ASN A 470 29.23 32.29 51.24
N SER A 471 28.84 31.08 50.79
CA SER A 471 27.44 30.65 50.72
C SER A 471 27.31 29.15 50.93
N THR A 472 26.11 28.70 51.30
CA THR A 472 25.77 27.30 51.55
C THR A 472 24.31 27.04 51.16
N TYR A 473 23.92 25.79 50.97
CA TYR A 473 22.64 25.40 50.34
C TYR A 473 22.47 26.00 48.93
N ASN A 474 23.56 26.08 48.19
CA ASN A 474 23.49 26.44 46.78
C ASN A 474 22.80 25.31 45.99
N SER A 475 22.25 25.62 44.82
CA SER A 475 21.79 24.59 43.91
C SER A 475 22.95 23.72 43.41
N LEU A 476 22.66 22.49 42.98
CA LEU A 476 23.50 21.82 41.99
C LEU A 476 23.65 22.73 40.77
N PRO A 477 24.76 22.62 40.02
CA PRO A 477 24.90 23.33 38.77
C PRO A 477 23.74 22.98 37.83
N PHE A 478 23.26 23.96 37.07
CA PHE A 478 22.18 23.78 36.09
C PHE A 478 22.66 23.88 34.64
N CYS A 479 23.85 24.45 34.42
CA CYS A 479 24.52 24.45 33.11
C CYS A 479 26.04 24.59 33.24
N VAL A 480 26.73 24.27 32.14
CA VAL A 480 28.14 24.60 31.90
C VAL A 480 28.19 25.64 30.79
N VAL A 481 28.99 26.68 30.97
CA VAL A 481 29.25 27.71 29.96
C VAL A 481 30.74 27.85 29.69
N ASP A 482 31.11 28.32 28.51
CA ASP A 482 32.47 28.77 28.20
C ASP A 482 32.61 30.25 28.55
N ARG A 483 33.58 30.57 29.43
CA ARG A 483 33.96 31.96 29.74
C ARG A 483 35.18 32.33 28.92
N GLN A 484 35.13 33.50 28.31
CA GLN A 484 36.25 34.18 27.67
C GLN A 484 36.38 35.59 28.25
N ALA A 485 37.44 36.32 27.89
CA ALA A 485 37.68 37.65 28.43
C ALA A 485 36.45 38.57 28.26
N ASN A 486 35.85 38.99 29.39
CA ASN A 486 34.65 39.82 29.51
C ASN A 486 33.39 39.28 28.80
N LEU A 487 33.31 37.97 28.54
CA LEU A 487 32.22 37.39 27.77
C LEU A 487 31.90 35.96 28.22
N ILE A 488 30.62 35.60 28.22
CA ILE A 488 30.18 34.21 28.14
C ILE A 488 29.97 33.88 26.66
N SER A 489 30.82 33.04 26.10
CA SER A 489 30.89 32.79 24.66
C SER A 489 29.88 31.73 24.21
N ASN A 490 29.62 30.72 25.04
CA ASN A 490 28.77 29.59 24.69
C ASN A 490 28.11 28.92 25.91
N ILE A 491 26.96 28.30 25.69
CA ILE A 491 26.38 27.32 26.62
C ILE A 491 26.83 25.93 26.15
N ASN A 492 27.63 25.26 26.99
CA ASN A 492 28.22 23.97 26.67
C ASN A 492 27.29 22.79 27.02
N ASN A 493 26.61 22.85 28.15
CA ASN A 493 25.65 21.84 28.59
C ASN A 493 24.52 22.47 29.39
N ILE A 494 23.29 22.01 29.21
CA ILE A 494 22.15 22.27 30.10
C ILE A 494 21.84 20.97 30.82
N PHE A 495 21.81 20.99 32.15
CA PHE A 495 21.63 19.79 32.96
C PHE A 495 20.16 19.47 33.19
N ASN A 496 19.50 19.01 32.12
CA ASN A 496 18.16 18.43 32.15
C ASN A 496 18.27 16.90 32.22
N GLY A 497 18.00 16.33 33.39
CA GLY A 497 18.06 14.88 33.63
C GLY A 497 19.40 14.35 34.15
N PHE A 498 20.54 14.89 33.71
CA PHE A 498 21.87 14.48 34.16
C PHE A 498 22.80 15.68 34.32
N GLY A 499 23.70 15.61 35.28
CA GLY A 499 24.71 16.65 35.51
C GLY A 499 25.87 16.16 36.35
N PHE A 500 26.80 17.07 36.65
CA PHE A 500 27.96 16.78 37.47
C PHE A 500 28.44 18.00 38.26
N ILE A 501 29.22 17.74 39.30
CA ILE A 501 29.97 18.72 40.09
C ILE A 501 31.19 18.03 40.71
N GLY A 502 32.40 18.52 40.42
CA GLY A 502 33.64 17.87 40.85
C GLY A 502 33.74 16.41 40.37
N SER A 503 33.94 15.47 41.30
CA SER A 503 34.00 14.02 41.05
C SER A 503 32.62 13.34 41.03
N THR A 504 31.55 14.07 41.29
CA THR A 504 30.21 13.54 41.52
C THR A 504 29.29 13.81 40.33
N ILE A 505 28.67 12.76 39.82
CA ILE A 505 27.63 12.79 38.82
C ILE A 505 26.25 12.61 39.46
N TRP A 506 25.19 13.05 38.78
CA TRP A 506 23.83 12.89 39.28
C TRP A 506 22.82 12.65 38.15
N CYS A 507 21.70 12.01 38.52
CA CYS A 507 20.54 11.78 37.65
C CYS A 507 19.27 12.30 38.33
N ASP A 508 18.52 13.14 37.61
CA ASP A 508 17.27 13.71 38.08
C ASP A 508 16.18 12.66 38.24
N LYS A 509 15.31 12.84 39.24
CA LYS A 509 14.10 12.05 39.34
C LYS A 509 13.18 12.31 38.15
N GLY A 510 12.46 11.27 37.74
CA GLY A 510 11.57 11.29 36.59
C GLY A 510 12.25 10.98 35.26
N VAL A 511 13.57 10.71 35.23
CA VAL A 511 14.22 10.12 34.06
C VAL A 511 13.67 8.71 33.83
N LYS A 512 13.22 8.43 32.61
CA LYS A 512 12.59 7.16 32.22
C LYS A 512 13.39 6.46 31.12
N GLY A 513 13.41 5.13 31.15
CA GLY A 513 14.02 4.34 30.08
C GLY A 513 13.60 2.87 30.08
N LEU A 514 14.16 2.12 29.12
CA LEU A 514 13.97 0.69 28.94
C LEU A 514 15.21 -0.09 29.37
N VAL A 515 15.02 -1.02 30.31
CA VAL A 515 16.02 -1.97 30.77
C VAL A 515 15.87 -3.29 29.99
N PRO A 516 16.91 -3.76 29.28
CA PRO A 516 16.92 -5.08 28.66
C PRO A 516 16.71 -6.19 29.70
N ASN A 517 15.74 -7.07 29.47
CA ASN A 517 15.47 -8.17 30.38
C ASN A 517 15.05 -9.47 29.67
N GLY A 518 15.86 -9.90 28.72
CA GLY A 518 15.62 -11.19 28.05
C GLY A 518 14.86 -11.06 26.74
N ARG A 519 14.45 -12.21 26.21
CA ARG A 519 13.52 -12.31 25.08
C ARG A 519 12.24 -13.01 25.51
N ASN A 520 11.15 -12.68 24.84
CA ASN A 520 9.89 -13.42 24.97
C ASN A 520 10.01 -14.78 24.26
N THR A 521 9.04 -15.67 24.49
CA THR A 521 9.00 -17.02 23.90
C THR A 521 8.99 -17.01 22.37
N ASP A 522 8.45 -15.95 21.76
CA ASP A 522 8.41 -15.72 20.31
C ASP A 522 9.72 -15.14 19.74
N GLY A 523 10.75 -14.94 20.57
CA GLY A 523 12.04 -14.37 20.19
C GLY A 523 12.09 -12.84 20.15
N SER A 524 10.98 -12.14 20.38
CA SER A 524 10.94 -10.68 20.48
C SER A 524 11.66 -10.17 21.74
N LEU A 525 12.04 -8.90 21.74
CA LEU A 525 12.73 -8.28 22.88
C LEU A 525 11.79 -8.15 24.08
N LYS A 526 12.27 -8.53 25.26
CA LYS A 526 11.60 -8.29 26.55
C LYS A 526 12.34 -7.20 27.31
N ASN A 527 11.70 -6.05 27.48
CA ASN A 527 12.27 -4.92 28.21
C ASN A 527 11.37 -4.54 29.40
N ILE A 528 11.97 -3.99 30.45
CA ILE A 528 11.28 -3.42 31.60
C ILE A 528 11.36 -1.90 31.51
N GLY A 529 10.22 -1.22 31.58
CA GLY A 529 10.18 0.23 31.75
C GLY A 529 10.60 0.61 33.17
N TYR A 530 11.52 1.56 33.29
CA TYR A 530 12.01 2.07 34.58
C TYR A 530 11.92 3.60 34.62
N THR A 531 11.52 4.13 35.77
CA THR A 531 11.50 5.57 36.07
C THR A 531 12.24 5.78 37.39
N LEU A 532 13.22 6.68 37.42
CA LEU A 532 13.94 7.00 38.64
C LEU A 532 13.03 7.81 39.59
N GLU A 533 12.73 7.27 40.77
CA GLU A 533 11.79 7.90 41.72
C GLU A 533 12.41 9.07 42.51
N HIS A 534 13.69 8.95 42.84
CA HIS A 534 14.44 9.94 43.62
C HIS A 534 15.73 10.33 42.91
N LEU A 535 16.15 11.58 43.06
CA LEU A 535 17.42 12.04 42.52
C LEU A 535 18.57 11.22 43.09
N SER A 536 19.40 10.68 42.21
CA SER A 536 20.53 9.84 42.59
C SER A 536 21.85 10.54 42.30
N THR A 537 22.80 10.40 43.23
CA THR A 537 24.16 10.97 43.10
C THR A 537 25.20 9.87 43.24
N TYR A 538 26.28 9.94 42.47
CA TYR A 538 27.37 8.98 42.52
C TYR A 538 28.72 9.68 42.45
N THR A 539 29.55 9.47 43.46
CA THR A 539 30.90 10.05 43.57
C THR A 539 31.92 9.07 43.04
N ILE A 540 32.64 9.47 42.00
CA ILE A 540 33.69 8.67 41.38
C ILE A 540 34.95 8.79 42.25
N GLN A 541 35.39 7.66 42.80
CA GLN A 541 36.57 7.57 43.68
C GLN A 541 37.85 7.31 42.87
N LYS A 542 39.00 7.71 43.42
CA LYS A 542 40.31 7.42 42.81
C LYS A 542 40.53 5.92 42.63
N SER A 543 40.82 5.51 41.40
CA SER A 543 41.12 4.10 41.09
C SER A 543 42.61 3.86 40.78
N GLY A 544 43.52 4.71 41.30
CA GLY A 544 44.96 4.66 40.97
C GLY A 544 45.30 5.05 39.52
N ARG A 545 44.29 5.43 38.72
CA ARG A 545 44.39 5.95 37.37
C ARG A 545 44.80 7.43 37.37
N ASN A 546 45.53 7.85 36.34
CA ASN A 546 46.02 9.22 36.15
C ASN A 546 45.91 9.60 34.67
N ASP A 547 44.73 9.41 34.09
CA ASP A 547 44.47 9.60 32.66
C ASP A 547 43.10 10.22 32.41
N TYR A 548 42.92 10.74 31.19
CA TYR A 548 41.65 11.27 30.72
C TYR A 548 40.82 10.15 30.09
N ALA A 549 39.55 10.03 30.47
CA ALA A 549 38.68 8.97 30.01
C ALA A 549 37.31 9.46 29.58
N TYR A 550 36.73 8.73 28.63
CA TYR A 550 35.33 8.85 28.26
C TYR A 550 34.52 7.84 29.03
N CYS A 551 33.49 8.30 29.74
CA CYS A 551 32.64 7.47 30.58
C CYS A 551 31.19 7.51 30.11
N LYS A 552 30.45 6.43 30.36
CA LYS A 552 29.01 6.33 30.13
C LYS A 552 28.27 6.43 31.45
N PHE A 553 27.16 7.16 31.47
CA PHE A 553 26.20 7.08 32.57
C PHE A 553 25.47 5.74 32.52
N LEU A 554 25.34 5.11 33.68
CA LEU A 554 24.57 3.88 33.85
C LEU A 554 23.46 4.13 34.87
N LEU A 555 22.21 4.03 34.44
CA LEU A 555 21.04 4.17 35.31
C LEU A 555 20.52 2.78 35.66
N HIS A 556 20.38 2.50 36.95
CA HIS A 556 19.91 1.23 37.50
C HIS A 556 18.72 1.48 38.43
N PRO A 557 17.93 0.44 38.76
CA PRO A 557 16.94 0.53 39.85
C PRO A 557 17.51 1.02 41.18
N ALA A 558 18.79 0.73 41.45
CA ALA A 558 19.48 1.13 42.67
C ALA A 558 20.11 2.54 42.63
N GLY A 559 19.96 3.29 41.53
CA GLY A 559 20.52 4.64 41.37
C GLY A 559 21.35 4.81 40.11
N ILE A 560 22.40 5.62 40.17
CA ILE A 560 23.31 5.87 39.03
C ILE A 560 24.73 5.38 39.31
N SER A 561 25.42 4.94 38.27
CA SER A 561 26.86 4.71 38.26
C SER A 561 27.45 5.06 36.90
N PHE A 562 28.69 4.62 36.64
CA PHE A 562 29.35 4.82 35.35
C PHE A 562 30.13 3.57 34.91
N THR A 563 30.45 3.52 33.62
CA THR A 563 31.50 2.64 33.08
C THR A 563 32.41 3.45 32.17
N ASP A 564 33.69 3.12 32.14
CA ASP A 564 34.58 3.60 31.08
C ASP A 564 34.07 3.05 29.73
N VAL A 565 34.06 3.88 28.69
CA VAL A 565 33.76 3.49 27.32
C VAL A 565 34.64 2.33 26.88
N GLN A 566 35.91 2.31 27.26
CA GLN A 566 36.84 1.23 26.91
C GLN A 566 36.51 -0.10 27.59
N SER A 567 35.71 -0.06 28.66
CA SER A 567 35.20 -1.23 29.36
C SER A 567 33.74 -1.54 29.01
N TYR A 568 33.16 -0.81 28.05
CA TYR A 568 31.81 -1.06 27.53
C TYR A 568 31.88 -1.88 26.24
N PHE A 569 31.18 -3.02 26.21
CA PHE A 569 31.16 -3.92 25.06
C PHE A 569 29.73 -4.22 24.62
N VAL A 570 29.59 -4.45 23.32
CA VAL A 570 28.38 -5.00 22.73
C VAL A 570 28.80 -6.27 21.99
N VAL A 571 28.25 -7.40 22.40
CA VAL A 571 28.61 -8.73 21.90
C VAL A 571 27.37 -9.46 21.41
N GLU A 572 27.54 -10.43 20.49
CA GLU A 572 26.40 -11.21 20.00
C GLU A 572 25.94 -12.20 21.08
N ARG A 573 26.89 -12.91 21.70
CA ARG A 573 26.64 -14.04 22.61
C ARG A 573 27.31 -13.86 23.96
N TYR A 574 26.75 -14.48 25.01
CA TYR A 574 27.31 -14.43 26.37
C TYR A 574 28.77 -14.90 26.44
N GLY A 575 29.14 -15.92 25.67
CA GLY A 575 30.52 -16.45 25.64
C GLY A 575 31.56 -15.47 25.06
N GLU A 576 31.14 -14.38 24.45
CA GLU A 576 32.01 -13.34 23.87
C GLU A 576 32.32 -12.20 24.85
N ILE A 577 31.74 -12.24 26.06
CA ILE A 577 32.07 -11.28 27.11
C ILE A 577 33.56 -11.41 27.46
N PRO A 578 34.32 -10.31 27.58
CA PRO A 578 35.72 -10.34 27.99
C PRO A 578 35.88 -10.67 29.49
N PHE A 579 35.73 -11.95 29.85
CA PHE A 579 35.75 -12.46 31.24
C PHE A 579 37.05 -12.18 32.01
N THR A 580 38.16 -11.90 31.31
CA THR A 580 39.46 -11.61 31.93
C THR A 580 39.64 -10.13 32.28
N ARG A 581 38.71 -9.26 31.90
CA ARG A 581 38.79 -7.81 32.12
C ARG A 581 37.80 -7.39 33.21
N ALA A 582 38.34 -7.05 34.38
CA ALA A 582 37.56 -6.47 35.48
C ALA A 582 36.91 -5.13 35.07
N TYR A 583 35.80 -4.80 35.74
CA TYR A 583 35.01 -3.57 35.52
C TYR A 583 34.43 -3.45 34.11
N THR A 584 34.12 -4.59 33.48
CA THR A 584 33.53 -4.65 32.15
C THR A 584 32.00 -4.59 32.23
N THR A 585 31.37 -3.75 31.41
CA THR A 585 29.92 -3.76 31.17
C THR A 585 29.65 -4.25 29.75
N ALA A 586 28.92 -5.35 29.58
CA ALA A 586 28.67 -5.94 28.27
C ALA A 586 27.17 -6.09 28.00
N TYR A 587 26.72 -5.61 26.84
CA TYR A 587 25.42 -5.92 26.29
C TYR A 587 25.48 -7.19 25.43
N VAL A 588 24.67 -8.20 25.73
CA VAL A 588 24.57 -9.44 24.95
C VAL A 588 23.30 -9.41 24.10
N LYS A 589 23.45 -9.36 22.77
CA LYS A 589 22.34 -9.18 21.82
C LYS A 589 21.39 -10.37 21.74
N ASP A 590 21.90 -11.60 21.71
CA ASP A 590 21.08 -12.81 21.61
C ASP A 590 20.18 -12.97 22.84
N GLU A 591 20.65 -12.53 24.00
CA GLU A 591 19.92 -12.63 25.26
C GLU A 591 19.13 -11.37 25.61
N ASN A 592 19.38 -10.23 24.96
CA ASN A 592 18.84 -8.93 25.34
C ASN A 592 19.04 -8.65 26.85
N CYS A 593 20.27 -8.82 27.32
CA CYS A 593 20.65 -8.65 28.73
C CYS A 593 21.99 -7.92 28.85
N PHE A 594 22.14 -7.16 29.94
CA PHE A 594 23.43 -6.61 30.35
C PHE A 594 24.12 -7.51 31.38
N TYR A 595 25.45 -7.51 31.35
CA TYR A 595 26.29 -8.23 32.28
C TYR A 595 27.45 -7.35 32.73
N ASN A 596 27.76 -7.38 34.03
CA ASN A 596 28.91 -6.71 34.62
C ASN A 596 29.95 -7.74 35.08
N VAL A 597 31.21 -7.52 34.74
CA VAL A 597 32.36 -8.27 35.26
C VAL A 597 32.93 -7.49 36.43
N GLY A 598 32.79 -8.04 37.64
CA GLY A 598 33.27 -7.44 38.87
C GLY A 598 34.80 -7.40 38.97
N PRO A 599 35.34 -6.75 40.02
CA PRO A 599 36.78 -6.72 40.30
C PRO A 599 37.39 -8.11 40.57
N ASP A 600 36.57 -9.05 41.05
CA ASP A 600 36.93 -10.45 41.29
C ASP A 600 36.70 -11.35 40.05
N LEU A 601 36.48 -10.73 38.88
CA LEU A 601 36.15 -11.36 37.61
C LEU A 601 34.85 -12.18 37.61
N LYS A 602 34.00 -12.03 38.63
CA LYS A 602 32.67 -12.64 38.60
C LYS A 602 31.75 -11.86 37.67
N VAL A 603 30.97 -12.60 36.90
CA VAL A 603 29.96 -12.02 36.01
C VAL A 603 28.60 -12.07 36.68
N ILE A 604 27.95 -10.92 36.73
CA ILE A 604 26.59 -10.78 37.23
C ILE A 604 25.72 -10.15 36.14
N LYS A 605 24.49 -10.65 35.99
CA LYS A 605 23.49 -9.99 35.15
C LYS A 605 23.17 -8.62 35.75
N ALA A 606 23.06 -7.61 34.91
CA ALA A 606 22.85 -6.22 35.32
C ALA A 606 21.55 -5.69 34.71
N GLU A 607 20.76 -5.02 35.55
CA GLU A 607 19.53 -4.33 35.16
C GLU A 607 19.83 -2.84 35.04
N LEU A 608 20.16 -2.40 33.82
CA LEU A 608 20.67 -1.06 33.60
C LEU A 608 20.23 -0.44 32.28
N ILE A 609 20.19 0.89 32.27
CA ILE A 609 20.01 1.76 31.11
C ILE A 609 21.35 2.46 30.88
N VAL A 610 21.95 2.24 29.71
CA VAL A 610 23.18 2.93 29.33
C VAL A 610 22.77 4.22 28.64
N THR A 611 23.19 5.36 29.18
CA THR A 611 22.74 6.67 28.68
C THR A 611 23.89 7.46 28.03
N GLY A 612 23.89 8.79 28.17
CA GLY A 612 24.88 9.67 27.55
C GLY A 612 26.32 9.43 28.02
N ASN A 613 27.26 10.15 27.42
CA ASN A 613 28.66 10.10 27.84
C ASN A 613 29.07 11.39 28.56
N PHE A 614 30.11 11.28 29.37
CA PHE A 614 30.81 12.41 29.96
C PHE A 614 32.31 12.18 29.94
N GLU A 615 33.05 13.26 29.95
CA GLU A 615 34.50 13.25 30.07
C GLU A 615 34.88 13.31 31.55
N TYR A 616 35.85 12.49 31.96
CA TYR A 616 36.35 12.44 33.31
C TYR A 616 37.88 12.42 33.31
N ASP A 617 38.48 13.32 34.09
CA ASP A 617 39.91 13.34 34.32
C ASP A 617 40.22 12.64 35.65
N PHE A 618 40.78 11.42 35.58
CA PHE A 618 41.15 10.66 36.77
C PHE A 618 42.36 11.23 37.51
N SER A 619 43.18 12.07 36.86
CA SER A 619 44.32 12.71 37.51
C SER A 619 43.90 13.82 38.48
N THR A 620 42.82 14.53 38.15
CA THR A 620 42.26 15.62 38.97
C THR A 620 40.93 15.29 39.63
N GLU A 621 40.40 14.08 39.39
CA GLU A 621 39.15 13.53 39.91
C GLU A 621 37.93 14.39 39.57
N LYS A 622 37.83 14.83 38.31
CA LYS A 622 36.81 15.79 37.88
C LYS A 622 36.13 15.38 36.59
N ALA A 623 34.80 15.36 36.64
CA ALA A 623 33.99 15.38 35.44
C ALA A 623 34.16 16.75 34.75
N GLN A 624 34.40 16.73 33.45
CA GLN A 624 34.74 17.92 32.68
C GLN A 624 33.56 18.45 31.88
N LYS A 625 32.88 17.56 31.16
CA LYS A 625 31.80 17.91 30.23
C LYS A 625 30.91 16.71 29.94
N ILE A 626 29.62 16.95 29.68
CA ILE A 626 28.75 15.95 29.07
C ILE A 626 28.90 16.05 27.55
N ILE A 627 29.17 14.94 26.89
CA ILE A 627 29.50 14.94 25.46
C ILE A 627 28.68 13.92 24.69
N ILE A 628 28.51 14.22 23.39
CA ILE A 628 27.75 13.37 22.46
C ILE A 628 28.62 12.22 21.94
N GLN A 629 29.95 12.30 22.10
CA GLN A 629 30.90 11.29 21.63
C GLN A 629 31.47 10.44 22.77
N PRO A 630 31.93 9.20 22.51
CA PRO A 630 31.59 8.41 21.32
C PRO A 630 30.08 8.16 21.28
N LYS A 631 29.50 8.09 20.07
CA LYS A 631 28.04 8.00 19.87
C LYS A 631 27.40 7.03 20.88
N ILE A 632 26.31 7.43 21.50
CA ILE A 632 25.47 6.56 22.34
C ILE A 632 25.14 5.32 21.50
N PHE A 633 25.29 4.12 22.06
CA PHE A 633 24.82 2.91 21.40
C PHE A 633 23.29 3.03 21.30
N ARG A 634 22.82 3.37 20.11
CA ARG A 634 21.41 3.25 19.72
C ARG A 634 21.34 2.06 18.78
N ALA A 635 20.56 1.05 19.14
CA ALA A 635 20.40 -0.13 18.30
C ALA A 635 19.83 0.22 16.91
N LEU A 636 19.06 1.32 16.81
CA LEU A 636 18.59 1.96 15.58
C LEU A 636 18.49 3.48 15.77
N ASP A 637 18.95 4.28 14.80
CA ASP A 637 18.74 5.73 14.75
C ASP A 637 17.55 6.03 13.82
N TYR A 638 16.41 6.40 14.40
CA TYR A 638 15.16 6.72 13.68
C TYR A 638 15.28 7.91 12.73
N ASN A 639 16.33 8.73 12.87
CA ASN A 639 16.60 9.88 12.02
C ASN A 639 17.73 9.61 11.01
N ASP A 640 18.38 8.44 11.08
CA ASP A 640 19.32 8.00 10.06
C ASP A 640 18.54 7.32 8.92
N THR A 641 17.87 8.16 8.12
CA THR A 641 17.22 7.76 6.87
C THR A 641 18.18 7.09 5.92
N SER A 642 19.49 7.16 6.16
CA SER A 642 20.53 6.62 5.30
C SER A 642 20.75 5.11 5.54
N PHE A 643 20.54 4.60 6.76
CA PHE A 643 20.50 3.16 7.03
C PHE A 643 19.15 2.53 6.63
N ILE A 644 18.02 3.23 6.85
CA ILE A 644 16.69 2.77 6.43
C ILE A 644 16.54 2.83 4.90
N ALA A 645 17.04 3.88 4.23
CA ALA A 645 17.06 3.92 2.76
C ALA A 645 18.11 2.96 2.17
N ALA A 646 19.20 2.64 2.88
CA ALA A 646 20.11 1.56 2.48
C ALA A 646 19.56 0.15 2.73
N GLN A 647 18.44 0.01 3.46
CA GLN A 647 17.62 -1.21 3.55
C GLN A 647 16.45 -1.18 2.55
N GLY A 648 16.24 -0.05 1.86
CA GLY A 648 15.24 0.09 0.82
C GLY A 648 15.53 -0.86 -0.34
N VAL A 649 14.52 -1.62 -0.73
CA VAL A 649 14.52 -2.35 -2.01
C VAL A 649 14.91 -1.39 -3.14
N PRO A 650 15.69 -1.82 -4.13
CA PRO A 650 16.05 -0.96 -5.24
C PRO A 650 14.79 -0.48 -5.97
N SER A 651 14.71 0.83 -6.21
CA SER A 651 13.61 1.42 -6.98
C SER A 651 13.75 1.12 -8.48
N GLY A 652 12.73 1.50 -9.26
CA GLY A 652 12.82 1.52 -10.73
C GLY A 652 13.69 2.66 -11.30
N ARG A 653 14.13 3.64 -10.48
CA ARG A 653 14.83 4.84 -10.94
C ARG A 653 16.34 4.60 -11.04
N PHE A 654 16.87 4.68 -12.26
CA PHE A 654 18.27 4.40 -12.56
C PHE A 654 18.91 5.51 -13.38
N ILE A 655 20.10 5.95 -12.99
CA ILE A 655 20.95 6.86 -13.76
C ILE A 655 22.09 6.06 -14.36
N ALA A 656 22.07 5.91 -15.69
CA ALA A 656 23.18 5.32 -16.41
C ALA A 656 24.42 6.21 -16.34
N MET A 657 25.59 5.60 -16.19
CA MET A 657 26.89 6.27 -16.18
C MET A 657 27.88 5.51 -17.07
N THR A 658 29.01 6.13 -17.37
CA THR A 658 30.09 5.48 -18.12
C THR A 658 31.10 4.87 -17.15
N PRO A 659 31.39 3.56 -17.23
CA PRO A 659 32.42 2.93 -16.39
C PRO A 659 33.81 3.36 -16.84
N VAL A 660 34.59 3.94 -15.93
CA VAL A 660 35.99 4.29 -16.11
C VAL A 660 36.72 3.76 -14.89
N SER A 661 37.68 2.85 -15.10
CA SER A 661 38.47 2.30 -13.99
C SER A 661 39.28 3.41 -13.29
N ASP A 662 39.53 3.23 -12.00
CA ASP A 662 40.23 4.16 -11.10
C ASP A 662 39.57 5.53 -10.97
N SER A 663 38.32 5.65 -11.42
CA SER A 663 37.53 6.89 -11.32
C SER A 663 36.64 6.88 -10.08
N THR A 664 36.37 8.08 -9.58
CA THR A 664 35.53 8.30 -8.40
C THR A 664 34.17 8.84 -8.83
N TYR A 665 33.12 8.23 -8.31
CA TYR A 665 31.73 8.57 -8.59
C TYR A 665 31.05 9.05 -7.31
N THR A 666 30.37 10.18 -7.38
CA THR A 666 29.60 10.75 -6.27
C THR A 666 28.15 10.31 -6.40
N ALA A 667 27.59 9.73 -5.34
CA ALA A 667 26.22 9.27 -5.30
C ALA A 667 25.26 10.47 -5.47
N PRO A 668 24.41 10.50 -6.52
CA PRO A 668 23.45 11.59 -6.72
C PRO A 668 22.27 11.52 -5.73
N GLY A 669 22.10 10.37 -5.08
CA GLY A 669 21.11 10.05 -4.06
C GLY A 669 21.60 8.92 -3.14
N THR A 670 20.68 8.33 -2.41
CA THR A 670 20.76 7.19 -1.51
C THR A 670 20.25 5.93 -2.21
N GLY A 671 21.11 4.95 -2.35
CA GLY A 671 20.86 3.80 -3.21
C GLY A 671 22.14 3.03 -3.47
N TYR A 672 22.29 2.50 -4.68
CA TYR A 672 23.34 1.54 -5.02
C TYR A 672 24.08 1.96 -6.29
N PHE A 673 25.40 2.06 -6.24
CA PHE A 673 26.19 1.99 -7.45
C PHE A 673 26.18 0.56 -7.97
N VAL A 674 25.92 0.40 -9.26
CA VAL A 674 25.75 -0.89 -9.91
C VAL A 674 26.79 -1.03 -11.02
N ALA A 675 27.45 -2.19 -11.09
CA ALA A 675 28.26 -2.62 -12.21
C ALA A 675 27.89 -4.06 -12.59
N GLU A 676 27.37 -4.23 -13.79
CA GLU A 676 26.95 -5.52 -14.35
C GLU A 676 27.54 -5.69 -15.74
N GLY A 677 28.18 -6.83 -15.98
CA GLY A 677 28.69 -7.15 -17.30
C GLY A 677 29.58 -8.37 -17.32
N VAL A 678 30.22 -8.59 -18.47
CA VAL A 678 31.11 -9.74 -18.69
C VAL A 678 32.57 -9.34 -18.49
N LEU A 679 33.28 -10.12 -17.68
CA LEU A 679 34.74 -10.04 -17.56
C LEU A 679 35.38 -11.07 -18.50
N GLY A 680 36.16 -10.61 -19.47
CA GLY A 680 36.65 -11.44 -20.57
C GLY A 680 37.72 -12.49 -20.23
N GLN A 681 38.17 -12.60 -18.97
CA GLN A 681 39.19 -13.56 -18.54
C GLN A 681 38.98 -13.99 -17.07
N ALA A 682 39.37 -15.23 -16.75
CA ALA A 682 39.40 -15.73 -15.38
C ALA A 682 40.40 -14.94 -14.51
N GLY A 683 40.06 -14.72 -13.23
CA GLY A 683 40.89 -13.99 -12.27
C GLY A 683 40.76 -12.47 -12.33
N ARG A 684 39.85 -11.93 -13.16
CA ARG A 684 39.54 -10.51 -13.24
C ARG A 684 38.44 -10.13 -12.26
N PHE A 685 38.34 -8.85 -11.93
CA PHE A 685 37.38 -8.34 -10.95
C PHE A 685 36.77 -7.00 -11.35
N THR A 686 35.65 -6.70 -10.70
CA THR A 686 35.11 -5.36 -10.58
C THR A 686 34.95 -5.04 -9.09
N SER A 687 35.29 -3.82 -8.68
CA SER A 687 35.18 -3.40 -7.28
C SER A 687 34.68 -1.97 -7.15
N PHE A 688 33.95 -1.75 -6.07
CA PHE A 688 33.60 -0.44 -5.57
C PHE A 688 34.20 -0.27 -4.19
N TYR A 689 35.04 0.74 -4.04
CA TYR A 689 35.64 1.12 -2.76
C TYR A 689 34.97 2.38 -2.24
N ASN A 690 34.22 2.28 -1.15
CA ASN A 690 33.60 3.43 -0.51
C ASN A 690 34.67 4.20 0.29
N ILE A 691 34.93 5.45 -0.13
CA ILE A 691 36.04 6.25 0.39
C ILE A 691 35.83 6.62 1.86
N LEU A 692 34.56 6.81 2.27
CA LEU A 692 34.23 7.24 3.62
C LEU A 692 34.22 6.07 4.61
N THR A 693 33.61 4.94 4.23
CA THR A 693 33.44 3.79 5.13
C THR A 693 34.62 2.82 5.07
N THR A 694 35.53 2.97 4.11
CA THR A 694 36.64 2.04 3.80
C THR A 694 36.20 0.62 3.42
N VAL A 695 34.89 0.42 3.18
CA VAL A 695 34.33 -0.85 2.76
C VAL A 695 34.61 -1.07 1.26
N ASN A 696 35.12 -2.26 0.94
CA ASN A 696 35.37 -2.69 -0.43
C ASN A 696 34.37 -3.79 -0.81
N ASN A 697 33.55 -3.54 -1.83
CA ASN A 697 32.71 -4.58 -2.41
C ASN A 697 33.29 -5.02 -3.76
N CYS A 698 33.58 -6.30 -3.90
CA CYS A 698 34.27 -6.86 -5.05
C CYS A 698 33.56 -8.10 -5.58
N ALA A 699 33.47 -8.19 -6.91
CA ALA A 699 32.98 -9.37 -7.62
C ALA A 699 34.08 -9.89 -8.55
N PHE A 700 34.31 -11.21 -8.51
CA PHE A 700 35.41 -11.88 -9.23
C PHE A 700 34.89 -12.86 -10.27
N ALA A 701 35.56 -12.94 -11.41
CA ALA A 701 35.31 -13.96 -12.43
C ALA A 701 36.17 -15.22 -12.19
N GLY A 702 35.54 -16.29 -11.69
CA GLY A 702 36.20 -17.60 -11.54
C GLY A 702 36.57 -18.33 -12.85
N ARG A 703 36.00 -17.94 -13.99
CA ARG A 703 36.33 -18.44 -15.35
C ARG A 703 36.17 -17.31 -16.37
N ALA A 704 36.71 -17.49 -17.58
CA ALA A 704 36.55 -16.52 -18.67
C ALA A 704 35.07 -16.34 -19.04
N ASP A 705 34.72 -15.13 -19.47
CA ASP A 705 33.36 -14.71 -19.87
C ASP A 705 32.30 -14.85 -18.77
N ASN A 706 32.71 -14.82 -17.50
CA ASN A 706 31.77 -14.79 -16.41
C ASN A 706 31.02 -13.45 -16.37
N TYR A 707 29.70 -13.54 -16.31
CA TYR A 707 28.85 -12.43 -15.94
C TYR A 707 29.04 -12.12 -14.46
N VAL A 708 29.34 -10.87 -14.14
CA VAL A 708 29.51 -10.38 -12.78
C VAL A 708 28.55 -9.24 -12.50
N THR A 709 28.08 -9.22 -11.27
CA THR A 709 27.20 -8.20 -10.75
C THR A 709 27.80 -7.71 -9.43
N ASN A 710 27.97 -6.40 -9.31
CA ASN A 710 28.49 -5.76 -8.10
C ASN A 710 27.63 -4.55 -7.73
N TYR A 711 27.30 -4.45 -6.45
CA TYR A 711 26.47 -3.39 -5.86
C TYR A 711 27.22 -2.72 -4.73
N ALA A 712 27.27 -1.40 -4.70
CA ALA A 712 27.82 -0.64 -3.57
C ALA A 712 26.77 0.31 -2.99
N PRO A 713 26.24 0.02 -1.78
CA PRO A 713 25.30 0.92 -1.14
C PRO A 713 25.98 2.23 -0.74
N CYS A 714 25.33 3.34 -1.06
CA CYS A 714 25.83 4.70 -0.82
C CYS A 714 24.68 5.65 -0.49
N VAL A 715 24.98 6.69 0.29
CA VAL A 715 24.04 7.78 0.59
C VAL A 715 24.39 9.02 -0.23
N LYS A 716 23.43 9.93 -0.44
CA LYS A 716 23.65 11.12 -1.29
C LYS A 716 24.94 11.85 -0.93
N GLY A 717 25.78 12.10 -1.93
CA GLY A 717 27.07 12.78 -1.78
C GLY A 717 28.24 11.89 -1.37
N GLN A 718 28.03 10.62 -1.00
CA GLN A 718 29.14 9.70 -0.78
C GLN A 718 29.87 9.37 -2.08
N GLN A 719 31.18 9.15 -1.96
CA GLN A 719 32.04 8.85 -3.10
C GLN A 719 32.49 7.40 -3.07
N VAL A 720 32.34 6.72 -4.20
CA VAL A 720 32.93 5.39 -4.43
C VAL A 720 33.96 5.47 -5.54
N ARG A 721 35.08 4.79 -5.34
CA ARG A 721 36.04 4.53 -6.41
C ARG A 721 35.69 3.22 -7.09
N PHE A 722 35.55 3.25 -8.41
CA PHE A 722 35.29 2.06 -9.21
C PHE A 722 36.58 1.59 -9.88
N ASN A 723 36.95 0.33 -9.65
CA ASN A 723 38.10 -0.29 -10.28
C ASN A 723 37.68 -1.56 -11.03
N THR A 724 38.18 -1.73 -12.24
CA THR A 724 37.95 -2.94 -13.04
C THR A 724 39.14 -3.23 -13.95
N ASP A 725 39.46 -4.50 -14.10
CA ASP A 725 40.60 -4.92 -14.91
C ASP A 725 40.25 -5.19 -16.39
N ASN A 726 38.97 -5.42 -16.73
CA ASN A 726 38.51 -5.59 -18.12
C ASN A 726 36.97 -5.81 -18.23
N LEU A 727 36.14 -4.85 -17.81
CA LEU A 727 34.68 -4.95 -17.99
C LEU A 727 34.30 -4.66 -19.44
N ALA A 728 34.37 -5.67 -20.31
CA ALA A 728 34.23 -5.51 -21.76
C ALA A 728 32.76 -5.52 -22.23
N GLY A 729 31.89 -6.29 -21.55
CA GLY A 729 30.46 -6.43 -21.90
C GLY A 729 29.55 -5.75 -20.89
N VAL A 730 29.66 -4.44 -20.72
CA VAL A 730 28.85 -3.67 -19.75
C VAL A 730 27.37 -3.76 -20.13
N THR A 731 26.57 -4.40 -19.28
CA THR A 731 25.12 -4.46 -19.43
C THR A 731 24.42 -3.39 -18.60
N ARG A 732 25.00 -3.03 -17.44
CA ARG A 732 24.49 -1.95 -16.60
C ARG A 732 25.63 -1.32 -15.81
N PHE A 733 25.79 -0.01 -15.91
CA PHE A 733 26.67 0.74 -15.03
C PHE A 733 26.05 2.08 -14.68
N GLY A 734 25.99 2.41 -13.39
CA GLY A 734 25.31 3.63 -12.95
C GLY A 734 24.87 3.59 -11.49
N PHE A 735 23.88 4.43 -11.18
CA PHE A 735 23.31 4.57 -9.84
C PHE A 735 21.83 4.19 -9.82
N LEU A 736 21.45 3.31 -8.92
CA LEU A 736 20.09 2.83 -8.70
C LEU A 736 19.56 3.40 -7.38
N TYR A 737 18.50 4.19 -7.41
CA TYR A 737 17.95 4.84 -6.22
C TYR A 737 17.24 3.83 -5.30
N ALA A 738 17.26 4.06 -3.99
CA ALA A 738 16.41 3.34 -3.06
C ALA A 738 14.93 3.73 -3.24
N GLU A 739 14.01 2.80 -2.99
CA GLU A 739 12.57 3.08 -3.01
C GLU A 739 12.20 4.15 -1.96
N GLY A 740 11.50 5.20 -2.40
CA GLY A 740 11.11 6.34 -1.55
C GLY A 740 12.13 7.49 -1.49
N GLU A 741 13.21 7.46 -2.27
CA GLU A 741 14.07 8.63 -2.44
C GLU A 741 13.57 9.55 -3.56
N ASP A 742 13.03 10.72 -3.19
CA ASP A 742 12.58 11.77 -4.10
C ASP A 742 13.73 12.54 -4.76
#